data_AF-A0A8H4JIT4-F1
#
_entry.id   AF-A0A8H4JIT4-F1
#
_cell.length_a   1.000
_cell.length_b   1.000
_cell.length_c   1.000
_cell.angle_alpha   90.00
_cell.angle_beta   90.00
_cell.angle_gamma   90.00
#
_symmetry.space_group_name_H-M   'P 1'
#
loop_
_entity.id
_entity.type
_entity.pdbx_description
1 polymer ?
#
loop_
_entity_poly.entity_id
_entity_poly.type
_entity_poly.pdbx_seq_one_letter_code
_entity_poly.pdbx_strand_id
1 'polypeptide(L)'
;MFSYQALGKMTQIGKHIKKELYGMSGSSKVYTYYEGCSDGGREGMSQVQRWGEEYDGVIAGAPAFRFAQQQVLHLYPATVEHTLDYYPPPCEPKKIVNATMEACDSLDGRKDGVISRTDLCKLKFDLKSLIGKKYYCAAETSASLGFGFSKRQAPDSQMRNTPEQSGTISAKGVAIGSELSDGEPTYDNKTDKWTLNIPSTGGIYVAKFIELLDLGNLDNLNNVTYDTLVDWMDTGMIRYYDGFQTTHPDLTTFRKAGGKLLHYHGEPDPSIPAGSSVHYWKSVRSIMYPKLSDEEAQKAFSEWYQFYLVSGAAHCGVNSLQPGPYPRNNMNIMIDWVENGKQPSRLNATVSPGGYKGETPMLCQWSQRPLWTSNKAFKCVEDKKSIESDQTSIRFPTQMTSPDENHGLPASPNARPQRSRAGCRTCREKKVKCDEIRPICRRCTRLNLVCDYTRLPRKKYTKRIVVVASPCTSLPVNPTTSTNGDTASTPSTNVSSGHGHYVEEVDRISLGGSVSDTRASNLEVQPPNTNIGQSHDLDLSPDCADILFPSDYSAIHFFRFVLPGMVGTRISPHSGPGLVWKLAQKSPMVLHMVCAISGQQWSEKAKFPDAEVDFRKLRSIQHYRDGLQMLAAVTQSPEEITNLPPVLATLWLMLLYELKFGDGCGSGFDAHLRGATSILLGKLQTRLSSTIDAENFCPVSCRILVWLSHADGGAVLNGFGGAFNSLLGGTSYAMTETEGQARLERIRNLQQRSALANYDLWGRSYPQTELLEDLQCGSLSCLDAECGQLKFMVGALASAEYRDDTSHESWRRSVADAIQSVRGRYRELVSVSNRLELPDDGPHRRFVMELQTVISCFHAIVVCFLRIIHGNGPMVSEQRETMKEIMSLAFKVHRDQGDSGLARILGLGKI
;
A
#
# COMPACT_ATOMS: atom_id res chain seq x y z
N MET A 1 8.66 -4.09 -8.16
CA MET A 1 7.65 -3.03 -8.37
C MET A 1 8.08 -1.69 -7.79
N PHE A 2 7.94 -1.46 -6.47
CA PHE A 2 8.11 -0.15 -5.81
C PHE A 2 9.42 0.61 -6.12
N SER A 3 10.58 -0.07 -6.17
CA SER A 3 11.90 0.57 -6.32
C SER A 3 12.11 1.39 -7.61
N TYR A 4 11.61 0.91 -8.76
CA TYR A 4 11.79 1.58 -10.06
C TYR A 4 10.80 1.16 -11.16
N GLN A 5 10.21 -0.05 -11.07
CA GLN A 5 9.45 -0.66 -12.16
C GLN A 5 8.04 -0.07 -12.33
N ALA A 6 7.40 0.34 -11.23
CA ALA A 6 6.03 0.82 -11.26
C ALA A 6 5.90 2.11 -12.08
N LEU A 7 6.72 3.12 -11.78
CA LEU A 7 6.70 4.43 -12.45
C LEU A 7 7.07 4.36 -13.93
N GLY A 8 8.10 3.58 -14.30
CA GLY A 8 8.51 3.45 -15.70
C GLY A 8 7.44 2.77 -16.56
N LYS A 9 6.90 1.63 -16.09
CA LYS A 9 5.78 0.95 -16.77
C LYS A 9 4.52 1.82 -16.82
N MET A 10 4.18 2.51 -15.74
CA MET A 10 3.07 3.47 -15.69
C MET A 10 3.25 4.59 -16.71
N THR A 11 4.47 5.09 -16.89
CA THR A 11 4.79 6.15 -17.87
C THR A 11 4.65 5.65 -19.30
N GLN A 12 5.16 4.46 -19.62
CA GLN A 12 4.98 3.84 -20.95
C GLN A 12 3.48 3.63 -21.29
N ILE A 13 2.72 3.04 -20.37
CA ILE A 13 1.27 2.82 -20.52
C ILE A 13 0.53 4.15 -20.63
N GLY A 14 0.84 5.11 -19.75
CA GLY A 14 0.23 6.44 -19.71
C GLY A 14 0.48 7.26 -20.98
N LYS A 15 1.68 7.18 -21.56
CA LYS A 15 2.00 7.79 -22.88
C LYS A 15 1.12 7.22 -24.00
N HIS A 16 0.97 5.90 -24.05
CA HIS A 16 0.16 5.24 -25.07
C HIS A 16 -1.33 5.61 -24.92
N ILE A 17 -1.89 5.47 -23.71
CA ILE A 17 -3.27 5.87 -23.41
C ILE A 17 -3.51 7.35 -23.73
N LYS A 18 -2.57 8.25 -23.37
CA LYS A 18 -2.68 9.69 -23.65
C LYS A 18 -2.74 9.98 -25.17
N LYS A 19 -1.94 9.29 -26.00
CA LYS A 19 -2.00 9.48 -27.46
C LYS A 19 -3.37 9.08 -28.01
N GLU A 20 -3.86 7.90 -27.66
CA GLU A 20 -5.15 7.38 -28.13
C GLU A 20 -6.35 8.22 -27.64
N LEU A 21 -6.35 8.60 -26.36
CA LEU A 21 -7.39 9.36 -25.68
C LEU A 21 -7.60 10.76 -26.27
N TYR A 22 -6.51 11.43 -26.67
CA TYR A 22 -6.55 12.76 -27.27
C TYR A 22 -6.49 12.73 -28.81
N GLY A 23 -6.53 11.55 -29.43
CA GLY A 23 -6.46 11.40 -30.90
C GLY A 23 -5.17 11.92 -31.51
N MET A 24 -4.07 11.87 -30.76
CA MET A 24 -2.76 12.39 -31.18
C MET A 24 -2.16 11.53 -32.28
N SER A 25 -1.51 12.15 -33.27
CA SER A 25 -0.77 11.39 -34.29
C SER A 25 0.35 10.56 -33.65
N GLY A 26 0.73 9.44 -34.27
CA GLY A 26 1.87 8.63 -33.80
C GLY A 26 3.16 9.46 -33.66
N SER A 27 3.36 10.40 -34.57
CA SER A 27 4.44 11.41 -34.61
C SER A 27 4.35 12.53 -33.57
N SER A 28 3.20 12.74 -32.92
CA SER A 28 3.04 13.81 -31.93
C SER A 28 3.88 13.51 -30.68
N LYS A 29 4.73 14.46 -30.30
CA LYS A 29 5.51 14.37 -29.06
C LYS A 29 4.57 14.46 -27.84
N VAL A 30 4.83 13.62 -26.85
CA VAL A 30 4.20 13.69 -25.52
C VAL A 30 5.30 14.06 -24.54
N TYR A 31 5.44 15.35 -24.24
CA TYR A 31 6.37 15.80 -23.21
C TYR A 31 6.01 15.16 -21.87
N THR A 32 7.02 14.61 -21.20
CA THR A 32 6.88 13.78 -20.01
C THR A 32 7.74 14.32 -18.89
N TYR A 33 7.07 14.69 -17.79
CA TYR A 33 7.66 15.37 -16.65
C TYR A 33 7.49 14.56 -15.37
N TYR A 34 8.48 14.62 -14.48
CA TYR A 34 8.39 14.13 -13.10
C TYR A 34 8.81 15.25 -12.14
N GLU A 35 8.06 15.46 -11.05
CA GLU A 35 8.48 16.28 -9.91
C GLU A 35 8.20 15.52 -8.61
N GLY A 36 9.24 15.35 -7.79
CA GLY A 36 9.14 14.66 -6.51
C GLY A 36 10.26 15.07 -5.56
N CYS A 37 10.03 14.91 -4.26
CA CYS A 37 10.99 15.25 -3.21
C CYS A 37 11.12 14.10 -2.19
N SER A 38 12.24 14.00 -1.48
CA SER A 38 12.53 12.91 -0.52
C SER A 38 12.69 11.55 -1.22
N ASP A 39 11.92 10.54 -0.81
CA ASP A 39 11.74 9.29 -1.56
C ASP A 39 11.25 9.54 -3.01
N GLY A 40 10.41 10.56 -3.24
CA GLY A 40 10.05 11.01 -4.59
C GLY A 40 11.25 11.60 -5.36
N GLY A 41 12.20 12.23 -4.66
CA GLY A 41 13.46 12.66 -5.26
C GLY A 41 14.29 11.46 -5.72
N ARG A 42 14.34 10.39 -4.90
CA ARG A 42 14.96 9.11 -5.29
C ARG A 42 14.21 8.46 -6.44
N GLU A 43 12.89 8.41 -6.42
CA GLU A 43 12.07 7.87 -7.52
C GLU A 43 12.41 8.54 -8.85
N GLY A 44 12.38 9.88 -8.90
CA GLY A 44 12.74 10.65 -10.10
C GLY A 44 14.17 10.35 -10.58
N MET A 45 15.13 10.32 -9.66
CA MET A 45 16.52 9.94 -9.99
C MET A 45 16.65 8.48 -10.47
N SER A 46 15.85 7.56 -9.93
CA SER A 46 15.76 6.16 -10.35
C SER A 46 15.17 6.03 -11.76
N GLN A 47 14.23 6.90 -12.12
CA GLN A 47 13.74 7.02 -13.50
C GLN A 47 14.83 7.55 -14.44
N VAL A 48 15.53 8.64 -14.08
CA VAL A 48 16.65 9.18 -14.86
C VAL A 48 17.75 8.12 -15.12
N GLN A 49 18.02 7.26 -14.15
CA GLN A 49 19.04 6.21 -14.23
C GLN A 49 18.63 4.96 -15.02
N ARG A 50 17.33 4.64 -15.12
CA ARG A 50 16.84 3.33 -15.62
C ARG A 50 15.83 3.39 -16.75
N TRP A 51 15.23 4.56 -16.97
CA TRP A 51 14.18 4.85 -17.95
C TRP A 51 14.42 6.27 -18.51
N GLY A 52 15.68 6.67 -18.73
CA GLY A 52 16.04 8.04 -19.06
C GLY A 52 15.46 8.53 -20.39
N GLU A 53 15.20 7.61 -21.31
CA GLU A 53 14.48 7.79 -22.57
C GLU A 53 12.97 8.07 -22.39
N GLU A 54 12.41 7.81 -21.20
CA GLU A 54 10.99 8.01 -20.92
C GLU A 54 10.65 9.42 -20.41
N TYR A 55 11.62 10.25 -20.01
CA TYR A 55 11.36 11.54 -19.37
C TYR A 55 12.12 12.68 -20.05
N ASP A 56 11.40 13.73 -20.44
CA ASP A 56 11.98 14.95 -21.00
C ASP A 56 12.49 15.90 -19.91
N GLY A 57 11.82 15.92 -18.75
CA GLY A 57 12.17 16.79 -17.63
C GLY A 57 11.94 16.12 -16.28
N VAL A 58 12.92 16.17 -15.39
CA VAL A 58 12.84 15.60 -14.05
C VAL A 58 13.29 16.64 -13.01
N ILE A 59 12.42 16.88 -12.02
CA ILE A 59 12.67 17.71 -10.86
C ILE A 59 12.82 16.77 -9.65
N ALA A 60 14.01 16.78 -9.04
CA ALA A 60 14.36 15.90 -7.93
C ALA A 60 14.77 16.73 -6.71
N GLY A 61 13.87 16.85 -5.73
CA GLY A 61 14.12 17.50 -4.45
C GLY A 61 14.66 16.52 -3.40
N ALA A 62 15.63 16.94 -2.60
CA ALA A 62 16.22 16.18 -1.49
C ALA A 62 16.29 14.64 -1.70
N PRO A 63 16.95 14.11 -2.75
CA PRO A 63 16.78 12.70 -3.12
C PRO A 63 17.38 11.72 -2.10
N ALA A 64 16.60 10.71 -1.72
CA ALA A 64 17.01 9.59 -0.86
C ALA A 64 17.97 8.59 -1.55
N PHE A 65 19.12 9.09 -2.03
CA PHE A 65 20.22 8.29 -2.55
C PHE A 65 20.78 7.34 -1.50
N ARG A 66 21.23 6.15 -1.92
CA ARG A 66 21.67 5.06 -1.02
C ARG A 66 20.57 4.70 -0.02
N PHE A 67 19.33 4.59 -0.52
CA PHE A 67 18.10 4.47 0.26
C PHE A 67 18.21 3.56 1.49
N ALA A 68 18.82 2.38 1.37
CA ALA A 68 18.97 1.47 2.51
C ALA A 68 19.90 2.02 3.60
N GLN A 69 21.02 2.65 3.21
CA GLN A 69 21.90 3.38 4.14
C GLN A 69 21.16 4.57 4.77
N GLN A 70 20.44 5.34 3.95
CA GLN A 70 19.69 6.52 4.36
C GLN A 70 18.58 6.19 5.37
N GLN A 71 17.82 5.11 5.17
CA GLN A 71 16.81 4.72 6.14
C GLN A 71 17.44 4.32 7.49
N VAL A 72 18.54 3.56 7.49
CA VAL A 72 19.26 3.22 8.73
C VAL A 72 19.88 4.47 9.39
N LEU A 73 20.28 5.48 8.60
CA LEU A 73 20.85 6.73 9.12
C LEU A 73 19.90 7.51 10.03
N HIS A 74 18.58 7.41 9.84
CA HIS A 74 17.61 8.02 10.77
C HIS A 74 17.70 7.47 12.20
N LEU A 75 18.25 6.26 12.42
CA LEU A 75 18.51 5.75 13.77
C LEU A 75 19.73 6.38 14.42
N TYR A 76 20.61 7.07 13.68
CA TYR A 76 21.89 7.52 14.19
C TYR A 76 21.78 8.49 15.38
N PRO A 77 20.95 9.56 15.37
CA PRO A 77 20.80 10.42 16.55
C PRO A 77 20.28 9.66 17.77
N ALA A 78 19.26 8.81 17.59
CA ALA A 78 18.70 7.97 18.65
C ALA A 78 19.73 6.97 19.22
N THR A 79 20.63 6.44 18.38
CA THR A 79 21.75 5.59 18.83
C THR A 79 22.84 6.40 19.53
N VAL A 80 23.10 7.66 19.15
CA VAL A 80 24.01 8.55 19.91
C VAL A 80 23.44 8.81 21.31
N GLU A 81 22.17 9.20 21.42
CA GLU A 81 21.48 9.42 22.70
C GLU A 81 21.54 8.18 23.61
N HIS A 82 21.25 7.00 23.05
CA HIS A 82 21.30 5.73 23.77
C HIS A 82 22.72 5.34 24.18
N THR A 83 23.70 5.44 23.28
CA THR A 83 25.11 5.07 23.54
C THR A 83 25.76 6.00 24.56
N LEU A 84 25.39 7.27 24.57
CA LEU A 84 25.86 8.25 25.55
C LEU A 84 25.10 8.17 26.88
N ASP A 85 23.99 7.44 26.97
CA ASP A 85 22.97 7.56 28.04
C ASP A 85 22.69 9.03 28.38
N TYR A 86 22.15 9.75 27.38
CA TYR A 86 21.78 11.15 27.51
C TYR A 86 20.74 11.58 26.47
N TYR A 87 19.58 11.95 26.97
CA TYR A 87 18.43 12.42 26.19
C TYR A 87 18.28 13.92 26.47
N PRO A 88 18.81 14.81 25.60
CA PRO A 88 18.93 16.23 25.92
C PRO A 88 17.56 16.92 25.96
N PRO A 89 17.31 17.82 26.93
CA PRO A 89 16.11 18.65 26.91
C PRO A 89 16.18 19.59 25.69
N PRO A 90 15.14 19.69 24.82
CA PRO A 90 15.21 20.41 23.55
C PRO A 90 15.72 21.85 23.59
N CYS A 91 15.66 22.53 24.74
CA CYS A 91 16.29 23.84 24.94
C CYS A 91 17.82 23.84 24.75
N GLU A 92 18.53 22.74 25.05
CA GLU A 92 19.98 22.61 24.85
C GLU A 92 20.36 22.62 23.36
N PRO A 93 19.86 21.72 22.48
CA PRO A 93 20.10 21.81 21.04
C PRO A 93 19.54 23.09 20.41
N LYS A 94 18.37 23.60 20.86
CA LYS A 94 17.84 24.91 20.44
C LYS A 94 18.84 26.04 20.71
N LYS A 95 19.59 26.00 21.83
CA LYS A 95 20.66 26.96 22.12
C LYS A 95 21.93 26.71 21.30
N ILE A 96 22.29 25.45 21.02
CA ILE A 96 23.43 25.09 20.15
C ILE A 96 23.21 25.61 18.71
N VAL A 97 22.03 25.34 18.13
CA VAL A 97 21.66 25.82 16.78
C VAL A 97 21.68 27.34 16.71
N ASN A 98 21.04 28.03 17.67
CA ASN A 98 21.04 29.49 17.71
C ASN A 98 22.46 30.09 17.82
N ALA A 99 23.35 29.50 18.62
CA ALA A 99 24.73 29.96 18.73
C ALA A 99 25.58 29.64 17.48
N THR A 100 25.22 28.57 16.75
CA THR A 100 25.84 28.22 15.46
C THR A 100 25.41 29.21 14.37
N MET A 101 24.14 29.60 14.34
CA MET A 101 23.64 30.69 13.49
C MET A 101 24.36 32.00 13.82
N GLU A 102 24.45 32.39 15.10
CA GLU A 102 25.14 33.61 15.56
C GLU A 102 26.61 33.68 15.09
N ALA A 103 27.30 32.53 15.02
CA ALA A 103 28.68 32.43 14.55
C ALA A 103 28.82 32.37 13.01
N CYS A 104 27.86 31.78 12.30
CA CYS A 104 28.01 31.39 10.89
C CYS A 104 27.14 32.17 9.87
N ASP A 105 26.07 32.84 10.31
CA ASP A 105 25.19 33.71 9.50
C ASP A 105 25.99 34.66 8.59
N SER A 106 26.91 35.46 9.17
CA SER A 106 27.71 36.42 8.40
C SER A 106 28.79 35.86 7.46
N LEU A 107 28.92 34.54 7.29
CA LEU A 107 29.96 33.95 6.43
C LEU A 107 29.68 34.14 4.92
N ASP A 108 28.49 34.60 4.54
CA ASP A 108 28.17 35.06 3.19
C ASP A 108 27.98 36.59 3.05
N GLY A 109 28.28 37.35 4.10
CA GLY A 109 28.20 38.82 4.07
C GLY A 109 26.79 39.41 4.26
N ARG A 110 25.74 38.59 4.45
CA ARG A 110 24.45 39.05 4.97
C ARG A 110 24.34 38.72 6.47
N LYS A 111 23.38 39.33 7.15
CA LYS A 111 22.87 38.85 8.43
C LYS A 111 21.35 38.76 8.34
N ASP A 112 20.85 37.54 8.20
CA ASP A 112 19.43 37.23 8.02
C ASP A 112 18.95 35.98 8.76
N GLY A 113 19.86 35.28 9.46
CA GLY A 113 19.61 34.04 10.17
C GLY A 113 19.77 32.80 9.30
N VAL A 114 20.40 32.89 8.13
CA VAL A 114 20.58 31.76 7.21
C VAL A 114 22.03 31.34 7.14
N ILE A 115 22.31 30.07 7.44
CA ILE A 115 23.61 29.46 7.15
C ILE A 115 23.56 28.98 5.69
N SER A 116 24.19 29.73 4.78
CA SER A 116 24.18 29.37 3.36
C SER A 116 25.10 28.22 2.97
N ARG A 117 26.09 27.89 3.82
CA ARG A 117 27.04 26.77 3.68
C ARG A 117 27.46 26.21 5.03
N THR A 118 27.01 25.00 5.35
CA THR A 118 27.28 24.29 6.61
C THR A 118 28.72 23.77 6.70
N ASP A 119 29.32 23.40 5.57
CA ASP A 119 30.74 23.04 5.46
C ASP A 119 31.66 24.24 5.77
N LEU A 120 31.32 25.43 5.25
CA LEU A 120 32.03 26.66 5.58
C LEU A 120 31.90 27.04 7.06
N CYS A 121 30.72 26.81 7.66
CA CYS A 121 30.50 27.00 9.09
C CYS A 121 31.39 26.07 9.94
N LYS A 122 31.48 24.77 9.58
CA LYS A 122 32.35 23.78 10.25
C LYS A 122 33.84 24.15 10.17
N LEU A 123 34.27 24.89 9.15
CA LEU A 123 35.64 25.43 9.04
C LEU A 123 35.90 26.71 9.86
N LYS A 124 34.87 27.27 10.51
CA LYS A 124 34.92 28.57 11.20
C LYS A 124 34.47 28.55 12.65
N PHE A 125 33.68 27.55 13.05
CA PHE A 125 33.10 27.47 14.38
C PHE A 125 33.22 26.06 14.98
N ASP A 126 33.92 25.95 16.11
CA ASP A 126 33.98 24.72 16.92
C ASP A 126 32.86 24.72 17.96
N LEU A 127 31.93 23.77 17.83
CA LEU A 127 30.81 23.57 18.76
C LEU A 127 31.27 23.30 20.20
N LYS A 128 32.49 22.79 20.42
CA LYS A 128 33.06 22.57 21.76
C LYS A 128 33.24 23.89 22.54
N SER A 129 33.33 25.03 21.84
CA SER A 129 33.32 26.38 22.44
C SER A 129 32.00 26.75 23.14
N LEU A 130 30.97 25.91 23.03
CA LEU A 130 29.68 26.08 23.71
C LEU A 130 29.61 25.40 25.08
N ILE A 131 30.50 24.45 25.38
CA ILE A 131 30.45 23.67 26.64
C ILE A 131 30.53 24.61 27.84
N GLY A 132 29.61 24.44 28.80
CA GLY A 132 29.47 25.27 30.00
C GLY A 132 28.63 26.55 29.83
N LYS A 133 28.25 26.94 28.61
CA LYS A 133 27.36 28.10 28.41
C LYS A 133 25.94 27.80 28.91
N LYS A 134 25.33 28.73 29.66
CA LYS A 134 23.98 28.58 30.21
C LYS A 134 22.89 28.70 29.14
N TYR A 135 21.79 27.98 29.33
CA TYR A 135 20.55 28.10 28.56
C TYR A 135 19.32 28.21 29.48
N TYR A 136 18.23 28.77 28.93
CA TYR A 136 16.93 28.90 29.57
C TYR A 136 15.83 28.93 28.50
N CYS A 137 14.75 28.18 28.70
CA CYS A 137 13.50 28.23 27.96
C CYS A 137 12.34 28.10 28.94
N ALA A 138 11.32 28.96 28.80
CA ALA A 138 10.06 28.82 29.53
C ALA A 138 9.30 27.55 29.09
N ALA A 139 8.28 27.16 29.86
CA ALA A 139 7.37 26.07 29.48
C ALA A 139 6.55 26.47 28.24
N GLU A 140 6.42 25.56 27.26
CA GLU A 140 5.68 25.78 26.01
C GLU A 140 4.65 24.65 25.79
N THR A 141 3.37 25.00 25.67
CA THR A 141 2.27 24.09 25.28
C THR A 141 2.21 23.98 23.75
N SER A 142 3.11 23.18 23.16
CA SER A 142 3.21 23.06 21.71
C SER A 142 2.48 21.83 21.15
N ALA A 143 1.68 22.05 20.12
CA ALA A 143 1.40 21.01 19.13
C ALA A 143 2.64 20.89 18.23
N SER A 144 3.64 20.12 18.69
CA SER A 144 4.94 19.85 18.05
C SER A 144 5.57 21.06 17.32
N LEU A 145 6.50 21.76 17.99
CA LEU A 145 7.50 22.58 17.32
C LEU A 145 8.56 21.73 16.58
N GLY A 146 8.12 20.70 15.87
CA GLY A 146 8.99 19.88 15.03
C GLY A 146 9.60 20.72 13.91
N PHE A 147 10.86 20.42 13.56
CA PHE A 147 11.67 21.23 12.63
C PHE A 147 11.28 21.05 11.14
N GLY A 148 9.97 21.02 10.84
CA GLY A 148 9.39 20.95 9.50
C GLY A 148 8.95 19.56 9.03
N PHE A 149 9.15 18.51 9.82
CA PHE A 149 9.20 17.13 9.31
C PHE A 149 7.88 16.42 9.03
N SER A 150 6.76 16.86 9.61
CA SER A 150 5.46 16.21 9.41
C SER A 150 4.45 17.09 8.67
N LYS A 151 4.57 17.11 7.33
CA LYS A 151 3.43 17.31 6.43
C LYS A 151 2.85 16.01 5.87
N ARG A 152 3.03 14.89 6.59
CA ARG A 152 2.13 13.74 6.54
C ARG A 152 1.31 13.72 7.83
N GLN A 153 -0.02 13.65 7.69
CA GLN A 153 -0.95 13.65 8.82
C GLN A 153 -0.92 12.28 9.51
N ALA A 154 -0.19 12.17 10.62
CA ALA A 154 -0.43 11.12 11.60
C ALA A 154 -1.72 11.47 12.38
N PRO A 155 -2.70 10.57 12.56
CA PRO A 155 -3.96 10.90 13.23
C PRO A 155 -3.86 11.26 14.72
N ASP A 156 -2.76 10.91 15.40
CA ASP A 156 -2.56 11.18 16.84
C ASP A 156 -1.37 12.13 17.08
N SER A 157 -1.57 13.42 16.78
CA SER A 157 -0.65 14.48 17.19
C SER A 157 -0.98 14.95 18.62
N GLN A 158 -0.61 14.16 19.62
CA GLN A 158 -0.81 14.51 21.04
C GLN A 158 -0.18 15.87 21.37
N MET A 159 -0.87 16.70 22.16
CA MET A 159 -0.30 17.94 22.69
C MET A 159 0.89 17.62 23.59
N ARG A 160 2.10 18.01 23.16
CA ARG A 160 3.33 17.87 23.95
C ARG A 160 3.48 19.11 24.82
N ASN A 161 3.01 19.01 26.07
CA ASN A 161 3.36 19.96 27.11
C ASN A 161 4.87 19.85 27.37
N THR A 162 5.65 20.86 26.99
CA THR A 162 7.08 20.89 27.28
C THR A 162 7.33 21.73 28.53
N PRO A 163 7.98 21.19 29.58
CA PRO A 163 8.23 21.92 30.82
C PRO A 163 9.30 23.02 30.61
N GLU A 164 9.40 23.89 31.61
CA GLU A 164 10.48 24.87 31.73
C GLU A 164 11.84 24.15 31.79
N GLN A 165 12.83 24.67 31.07
CA GLN A 165 14.13 24.02 30.87
C GLN A 165 15.27 25.03 31.10
N SER A 166 16.18 24.70 32.01
CA SER A 166 17.40 25.47 32.24
C SER A 166 18.59 24.55 32.49
N GLY A 167 19.81 25.05 32.27
CA GLY A 167 21.03 24.27 32.45
C GLY A 167 22.24 24.90 31.81
N THR A 168 23.26 24.08 31.56
CA THR A 168 24.49 24.43 30.84
C THR A 168 24.74 23.42 29.73
N ILE A 169 25.14 23.88 28.55
CA ILE A 169 25.49 23.03 27.42
C ILE A 169 26.60 22.05 27.84
N SER A 170 26.32 20.77 27.67
CA SER A 170 27.16 19.65 28.07
C SER A 170 28.03 19.14 26.92
N ALA A 171 29.10 18.41 27.23
CA ALA A 171 29.90 17.74 26.20
C ALA A 171 29.09 16.68 25.42
N LYS A 172 28.12 16.02 26.07
CA LYS A 172 27.18 15.09 25.44
C LYS A 172 26.20 15.82 24.52
N GLY A 173 25.61 16.92 24.97
CA GLY A 173 24.71 17.76 24.17
C GLY A 173 25.39 18.37 22.94
N VAL A 174 26.66 18.76 23.04
CA VAL A 174 27.47 19.15 21.87
C VAL A 174 27.69 17.97 20.91
N ALA A 175 27.92 16.76 21.41
CA ALA A 175 28.11 15.55 20.59
C ALA A 175 26.82 14.97 20.00
N ILE A 176 25.65 15.47 20.40
CA ILE A 176 24.34 15.20 19.76
C ILE A 176 24.02 16.33 18.78
N GLY A 177 24.18 17.59 19.19
CA GLY A 177 23.96 18.77 18.36
C GLY A 177 24.99 19.02 17.25
N SER A 178 26.05 18.23 17.17
CA SER A 178 26.96 18.16 16.01
C SER A 178 26.44 17.29 14.88
N GLU A 179 25.51 16.38 15.19
CA GLU A 179 24.98 15.38 14.28
C GLU A 179 23.68 15.88 13.63
N LEU A 180 23.41 15.40 12.42
CA LEU A 180 22.27 15.86 11.62
C LEU A 180 20.96 15.40 12.30
N SER A 181 20.18 16.35 12.79
CA SER A 181 19.26 16.11 13.90
C SER A 181 17.81 15.87 13.48
N ASP A 182 17.48 14.63 13.08
CA ASP A 182 16.11 14.12 13.03
C ASP A 182 15.71 13.27 14.27
N GLY A 183 16.59 13.22 15.28
CA GLY A 183 16.26 12.77 16.64
C GLY A 183 15.57 13.84 17.49
N GLU A 184 14.42 13.49 18.08
CA GLU A 184 13.72 14.29 19.10
C GLU A 184 13.38 13.41 20.31
N PRO A 185 14.05 13.55 21.48
CA PRO A 185 13.67 12.88 22.72
C PRO A 185 12.20 13.12 23.09
N THR A 186 11.56 12.13 23.72
CA THR A 186 10.17 12.25 24.19
C THR A 186 10.13 12.43 25.70
N TYR A 187 9.34 13.41 26.18
CA TYR A 187 9.14 13.67 27.59
C TYR A 187 8.09 12.73 28.20
N ASP A 188 8.45 12.03 29.28
CA ASP A 188 7.54 11.19 30.05
C ASP A 188 7.01 11.94 31.28
N ASN A 189 5.75 12.36 31.20
CA ASN A 189 4.99 13.02 32.28
C ASN A 189 4.84 12.15 33.56
N LYS A 190 5.22 10.86 33.55
CA LYS A 190 5.17 9.99 34.75
C LYS A 190 6.50 9.90 35.48
N THR A 191 7.63 10.20 34.83
CA THR A 191 8.97 10.13 35.42
C THR A 191 9.74 11.45 35.40
N ASP A 192 9.13 12.51 34.85
CA ASP A 192 9.69 13.84 34.65
C ASP A 192 11.06 13.84 33.95
N LYS A 193 11.17 13.02 32.90
CA LYS A 193 12.41 12.78 32.16
C LYS A 193 12.20 12.78 30.65
N TRP A 194 13.25 13.21 29.94
CA TRP A 194 13.40 12.95 28.51
C TRP A 194 13.90 11.53 28.30
N THR A 195 13.36 10.87 27.27
CA THR A 195 13.54 9.45 27.00
C THR A 195 13.76 9.20 25.50
N LEU A 196 14.37 8.07 25.17
CA LEU A 196 14.68 7.64 23.81
C LEU A 196 13.44 7.65 22.90
N ASN A 197 13.59 8.22 21.71
CA ASN A 197 12.61 8.13 20.63
C ASN A 197 13.25 7.41 19.43
N ILE A 198 12.62 6.36 18.93
CA ILE A 198 13.12 5.57 17.79
C ILE A 198 12.32 5.96 16.54
N PRO A 199 12.89 6.77 15.62
CA PRO A 199 12.16 7.25 14.46
C PRO A 199 11.77 6.09 13.55
N SER A 200 10.47 6.02 13.24
CA SER A 200 9.86 4.90 12.53
C SER A 200 10.41 4.72 11.10
N THR A 201 10.90 5.78 10.48
CA THR A 201 11.58 5.76 9.17
C THR A 201 12.81 4.84 9.17
N GLY A 202 13.53 4.76 10.29
CA GLY A 202 14.68 3.87 10.45
C GLY A 202 14.35 2.57 11.16
N GLY A 203 13.56 2.60 12.24
CA GLY A 203 13.26 1.40 13.02
C GLY A 203 12.39 0.39 12.29
N ILE A 204 11.36 0.83 11.53
CA ILE A 204 10.61 -0.06 10.64
C ILE A 204 11.51 -0.62 9.54
N TYR A 205 12.43 0.20 9.02
CA TYR A 205 13.31 -0.23 7.95
C TYR A 205 14.29 -1.32 8.42
N VAL A 206 14.93 -1.13 9.57
CA VAL A 206 15.78 -2.16 10.17
C VAL A 206 14.97 -3.41 10.48
N ALA A 207 13.85 -3.31 11.20
CA ALA A 207 13.05 -4.47 11.57
C ALA A 207 12.58 -5.27 10.33
N LYS A 208 11.84 -4.62 9.41
CA LYS A 208 11.19 -5.33 8.29
C LYS A 208 12.10 -5.63 7.10
N PHE A 209 13.13 -4.81 6.86
CA PHE A 209 13.95 -4.90 5.64
C PHE A 209 15.43 -5.29 5.90
N ILE A 210 15.96 -5.13 7.12
CA ILE A 210 17.32 -5.59 7.48
C ILE A 210 17.29 -6.89 8.30
N GLU A 211 16.51 -6.97 9.37
CA GLU A 211 16.38 -8.18 10.21
C GLU A 211 15.30 -9.15 9.72
N LEU A 212 14.37 -8.69 8.85
CA LEU A 212 13.25 -9.47 8.29
C LEU A 212 12.26 -9.97 9.36
N LEU A 213 12.02 -9.14 10.37
CA LEU A 213 11.02 -9.33 11.43
C LEU A 213 9.74 -8.55 11.08
N ASP A 214 8.55 -9.03 11.45
CA ASP A 214 7.28 -8.36 11.08
C ASP A 214 6.88 -7.20 12.02
N LEU A 215 7.84 -6.67 12.80
CA LEU A 215 7.61 -5.68 13.85
C LEU A 215 7.24 -4.29 13.31
N GLY A 216 6.31 -3.62 14.01
CA GLY A 216 5.81 -2.29 13.63
C GLY A 216 6.78 -1.12 13.88
N ASN A 217 7.88 -1.35 14.58
CA ASN A 217 9.07 -0.50 14.71
C ASN A 217 10.21 -1.37 15.32
N LEU A 218 11.36 -0.79 15.67
CA LEU A 218 12.20 -1.37 16.74
C LEU A 218 11.65 -0.95 18.12
N ASP A 219 11.54 -1.89 19.05
CA ASP A 219 11.00 -1.62 20.40
C ASP A 219 12.01 -0.91 21.33
N ASN A 220 13.31 -1.07 21.06
CA ASN A 220 14.42 -0.52 21.84
C ASN A 220 15.73 -0.58 21.02
N LEU A 221 16.80 0.05 21.51
CA LEU A 221 18.13 0.02 20.91
C LEU A 221 19.15 -0.78 21.76
N ASN A 222 18.71 -1.72 22.60
CA ASN A 222 19.60 -2.46 23.49
C ASN A 222 20.62 -3.29 22.68
N ASN A 223 21.91 -3.10 22.96
CA ASN A 223 23.06 -3.65 22.22
C ASN A 223 23.24 -3.12 20.79
N VAL A 224 22.50 -2.07 20.37
CA VAL A 224 22.76 -1.35 19.13
C VAL A 224 23.90 -0.36 19.36
N THR A 225 24.92 -0.44 18.52
CA THR A 225 26.12 0.41 18.56
C THR A 225 26.32 1.09 17.21
N TYR A 226 27.29 2.01 17.10
CA TYR A 226 27.69 2.59 15.81
C TYR A 226 28.11 1.51 14.79
N ASP A 227 28.83 0.48 15.23
CA ASP A 227 29.21 -0.65 14.36
C ASP A 227 27.96 -1.43 13.90
N THR A 228 26.96 -1.60 14.77
CA THR A 228 25.66 -2.20 14.41
C THR A 228 24.92 -1.39 13.34
N LEU A 229 24.94 -0.06 13.42
CA LEU A 229 24.37 0.80 12.37
C LEU A 229 25.13 0.65 11.05
N VAL A 230 26.46 0.56 11.07
CA VAL A 230 27.27 0.35 9.86
C VAL A 230 26.99 -1.03 9.25
N ASP A 231 26.94 -2.10 10.05
CA ASP A 231 26.58 -3.45 9.59
C ASP A 231 25.16 -3.48 8.97
N TRP A 232 24.20 -2.76 9.54
CA TRP A 232 22.84 -2.62 8.98
C TRP A 232 22.83 -1.80 7.68
N MET A 233 23.59 -0.70 7.61
CA MET A 233 23.74 0.10 6.39
C MET A 233 24.33 -0.74 5.25
N ASP A 234 25.44 -1.45 5.48
CA ASP A 234 26.09 -2.30 4.49
C ASP A 234 25.23 -3.51 4.10
N THR A 235 24.58 -4.15 5.08
CA THR A 235 23.61 -5.23 4.81
C THR A 235 22.48 -4.75 3.91
N GLY A 236 21.92 -3.57 4.18
CA GLY A 236 20.87 -2.96 3.36
C GLY A 236 21.37 -2.55 1.98
N MET A 237 22.55 -1.95 1.91
CA MET A 237 23.20 -1.53 0.67
C MET A 237 23.39 -2.71 -0.29
N ILE A 238 23.93 -3.83 0.22
CA ILE A 238 24.15 -5.07 -0.55
C ILE A 238 22.81 -5.74 -0.91
N ARG A 239 21.89 -5.90 0.06
CA ARG A 239 20.63 -6.65 -0.13
C ARG A 239 19.71 -6.03 -1.18
N TYR A 240 19.70 -4.69 -1.27
CA TYR A 240 18.81 -3.94 -2.17
C TYR A 240 19.57 -3.19 -3.28
N TYR A 241 20.80 -3.63 -3.58
CA TYR A 241 21.69 -3.06 -4.58
C TYR A 241 21.06 -2.99 -5.98
N ASP A 242 20.33 -4.04 -6.37
CA ASP A 242 19.71 -4.21 -7.68
C ASP A 242 18.61 -3.17 -7.99
N GLY A 243 17.96 -2.63 -6.95
CA GLY A 243 16.74 -1.84 -7.06
C GLY A 243 16.82 -0.45 -6.42
N PHE A 244 17.06 -0.37 -5.11
CA PHE A 244 16.71 0.82 -4.32
C PHE A 244 17.77 1.91 -4.26
N GLN A 245 19.06 1.57 -4.28
CA GLN A 245 20.11 2.53 -3.88
C GLN A 245 20.22 3.75 -4.78
N THR A 246 19.80 3.64 -6.05
CA THR A 246 19.70 4.79 -6.97
C THR A 246 21.05 5.53 -7.11
N THR A 247 22.13 4.76 -7.14
CA THR A 247 23.53 5.24 -7.13
C THR A 247 24.17 5.29 -8.52
N HIS A 248 23.45 4.99 -9.60
CA HIS A 248 24.07 4.88 -10.94
C HIS A 248 24.55 6.26 -11.42
N PRO A 249 25.87 6.44 -11.69
CA PRO A 249 26.44 7.76 -12.01
C PRO A 249 26.51 8.06 -13.50
N ASP A 250 26.43 7.05 -14.39
CA ASP A 250 26.30 7.28 -15.82
C ASP A 250 24.83 7.54 -16.16
N LEU A 251 24.54 8.74 -16.68
CA LEU A 251 23.22 9.20 -17.12
C LEU A 251 23.18 9.44 -18.64
N THR A 252 24.07 8.77 -19.40
CA THR A 252 24.22 8.95 -20.85
C THR A 252 22.92 8.75 -21.64
N THR A 253 22.04 7.82 -21.23
CA THR A 253 20.75 7.59 -21.90
C THR A 253 19.83 8.81 -21.79
N PHE A 254 19.61 9.30 -20.57
CA PHE A 254 18.80 10.50 -20.31
C PHE A 254 19.35 11.73 -21.05
N ARG A 255 20.68 11.96 -20.98
CA ARG A 255 21.33 13.07 -21.71
C ARG A 255 21.15 12.94 -23.23
N LYS A 256 21.29 11.74 -23.79
CA LYS A 256 21.11 11.48 -25.25
C LYS A 256 19.65 11.62 -25.70
N ALA A 257 18.68 11.33 -24.84
CA ALA A 257 17.26 11.60 -25.09
C ALA A 257 16.92 13.11 -25.08
N GLY A 258 17.86 13.96 -24.66
CA GLY A 258 17.68 15.42 -24.52
C GLY A 258 17.14 15.85 -23.15
N GLY A 259 16.98 14.91 -22.22
CA GLY A 259 16.34 15.11 -20.92
C GLY A 259 17.02 16.17 -20.05
N LYS A 260 16.21 16.89 -19.27
CA LYS A 260 16.63 17.99 -18.37
C LYS A 260 16.38 17.62 -16.91
N LEU A 261 17.42 17.69 -16.07
CA LEU A 261 17.38 17.37 -14.65
C LEU A 261 17.63 18.64 -13.81
N LEU A 262 16.64 18.99 -12.99
CA LEU A 262 16.68 20.07 -12.01
C LEU A 262 16.66 19.45 -10.62
N HIS A 263 17.83 19.47 -9.97
CA HIS A 263 18.06 18.85 -8.67
C HIS A 263 18.22 19.94 -7.61
N TYR A 264 17.56 19.78 -6.46
CA TYR A 264 17.72 20.73 -5.35
C TYR A 264 17.72 20.02 -3.99
N HIS A 265 18.38 20.60 -2.99
CA HIS A 265 18.43 20.08 -1.62
C HIS A 265 18.40 21.22 -0.60
N GLY A 266 17.70 21.05 0.52
CA GLY A 266 17.85 21.97 1.66
C GLY A 266 19.29 21.88 2.19
N GLU A 267 19.95 23.02 2.41
CA GLU A 267 21.33 23.03 2.93
C GLU A 267 21.36 22.48 4.37
N PRO A 268 20.58 23.03 5.34
CA PRO A 268 20.28 22.37 6.61
C PRO A 268 19.04 21.46 6.48
N ASP A 269 19.13 20.40 5.68
CA ASP A 269 18.20 19.26 5.73
C ASP A 269 18.69 18.23 6.77
N PRO A 270 18.05 18.13 7.95
CA PRO A 270 18.49 17.22 9.00
C PRO A 270 17.96 15.78 8.87
N SER A 271 17.19 15.44 7.82
CA SER A 271 16.74 14.05 7.63
C SER A 271 17.43 13.37 6.46
N ILE A 272 17.62 14.05 5.33
CA ILE A 272 18.46 13.57 4.23
C ILE A 272 19.66 14.52 4.13
N PRO A 273 20.90 14.06 4.34
CA PRO A 273 22.05 14.96 4.28
C PRO A 273 22.26 15.52 2.87
N ALA A 274 22.32 16.84 2.73
CA ALA A 274 22.67 17.53 1.48
C ALA A 274 23.98 17.01 0.86
N GLY A 275 24.95 16.65 1.70
CA GLY A 275 26.21 16.00 1.31
C GLY A 275 26.02 14.69 0.52
N SER A 276 24.92 13.96 0.72
CA SER A 276 24.57 12.76 -0.07
C SER A 276 24.30 13.12 -1.55
N SER A 277 23.66 14.26 -1.78
CA SER A 277 23.40 14.81 -3.12
C SER A 277 24.61 15.47 -3.75
N VAL A 278 25.43 16.16 -2.96
CA VAL A 278 26.75 16.66 -3.38
C VAL A 278 27.65 15.49 -3.81
N HIS A 279 27.69 14.40 -3.04
CA HIS A 279 28.42 13.19 -3.38
C HIS A 279 27.92 12.56 -4.68
N TYR A 280 26.60 12.40 -4.85
CA TYR A 280 26.04 11.87 -6.10
C TYR A 280 26.41 12.73 -7.31
N TRP A 281 26.28 14.06 -7.22
CA TRP A 281 26.67 14.98 -8.30
C TRP A 281 28.18 14.89 -8.63
N LYS A 282 29.05 14.84 -7.60
CA LYS A 282 30.51 14.62 -7.75
C LYS A 282 30.79 13.27 -8.47
N SER A 283 30.03 12.23 -8.18
CA SER A 283 30.15 10.91 -8.84
C SER A 283 29.71 10.94 -10.31
N VAL A 284 28.57 11.58 -10.65
CA VAL A 284 28.15 11.79 -12.05
C VAL A 284 29.23 12.58 -12.81
N ARG A 285 29.85 13.61 -12.21
CA ARG A 285 30.98 14.35 -12.82
C ARG A 285 32.09 13.41 -13.21
N SER A 286 32.58 12.62 -12.25
CA SER A 286 33.76 11.78 -12.44
C SER A 286 33.58 10.73 -13.53
N ILE A 287 32.35 10.25 -13.76
CA ILE A 287 32.05 9.21 -14.75
C ILE A 287 31.71 9.80 -16.13
N MET A 288 30.91 10.87 -16.20
CA MET A 288 30.50 11.46 -17.48
C MET A 288 31.54 12.43 -18.07
N TYR A 289 32.36 13.08 -17.23
CA TYR A 289 33.34 14.09 -17.65
C TYR A 289 34.74 13.91 -16.99
N PRO A 290 35.36 12.71 -17.01
CA PRO A 290 36.65 12.42 -16.36
C PRO A 290 37.85 13.19 -16.92
N LYS A 291 37.73 13.80 -18.11
CA LYS A 291 38.82 14.47 -18.83
C LYS A 291 38.65 15.99 -18.98
N LEU A 292 37.55 16.55 -18.48
CA LEU A 292 37.27 17.99 -18.54
C LEU A 292 37.74 18.67 -17.26
N SER A 293 38.22 19.92 -17.38
CA SER A 293 38.41 20.79 -16.22
C SER A 293 37.11 21.03 -15.46
N ASP A 294 37.19 21.55 -14.24
CA ASP A 294 36.01 21.79 -13.40
C ASP A 294 35.03 22.78 -14.08
N GLU A 295 35.56 23.81 -14.74
CA GLU A 295 34.78 24.83 -15.46
C GLU A 295 34.08 24.26 -16.71
N GLU A 296 34.80 23.46 -17.50
CA GLU A 296 34.24 22.78 -18.68
C GLU A 296 33.18 21.74 -18.29
N ALA A 297 33.43 20.95 -17.23
CA ALA A 297 32.48 19.98 -16.71
C ALA A 297 31.22 20.67 -16.14
N GLN A 298 31.39 21.78 -15.41
CA GLN A 298 30.29 22.58 -14.89
C GLN A 298 29.41 23.14 -16.03
N LYS A 299 30.05 23.66 -17.10
CA LYS A 299 29.35 24.13 -18.30
C LYS A 299 28.59 22.99 -18.98
N ALA A 300 29.26 21.86 -19.25
CA ALA A 300 28.68 20.67 -19.89
C ALA A 300 27.57 20.01 -19.04
N PHE A 301 27.53 20.26 -17.73
CA PHE A 301 26.37 19.94 -16.91
C PHE A 301 25.24 20.95 -17.06
N SER A 302 25.51 22.25 -16.97
CA SER A 302 24.47 23.30 -16.93
C SER A 302 23.43 23.21 -18.06
N GLU A 303 23.83 22.68 -19.22
CA GLU A 303 23.01 22.43 -20.42
C GLU A 303 21.86 21.41 -20.21
N TRP A 304 21.97 20.50 -19.23
CA TRP A 304 21.00 19.39 -19.03
C TRP A 304 20.86 18.87 -17.59
N TYR A 305 21.81 19.11 -16.69
CA TYR A 305 21.73 18.73 -15.27
C TYR A 305 22.24 19.88 -14.39
N GLN A 306 21.31 20.53 -13.69
CA GLN A 306 21.61 21.59 -12.75
C GLN A 306 21.29 21.14 -11.32
N PHE A 307 22.17 21.48 -10.38
CA PHE A 307 22.03 21.15 -8.97
C PHE A 307 22.13 22.43 -8.12
N TYR A 308 21.21 22.59 -7.17
CA TYR A 308 21.06 23.77 -6.32
C TYR A 308 21.00 23.39 -4.84
N LEU A 309 21.92 23.91 -4.03
CA LEU A 309 21.76 23.89 -2.57
C LEU A 309 20.93 25.10 -2.13
N VAL A 310 19.94 24.85 -1.29
CA VAL A 310 18.93 25.83 -0.89
C VAL A 310 19.25 26.28 0.53
N SER A 311 20.01 27.37 0.63
CA SER A 311 20.44 28.01 1.87
C SER A 311 19.29 28.19 2.87
N GLY A 312 19.45 27.66 4.08
CA GLY A 312 18.45 27.74 5.15
C GLY A 312 17.22 26.84 5.01
N ALA A 313 16.92 26.28 3.85
CA ALA A 313 15.75 25.42 3.68
C ALA A 313 15.93 24.05 4.38
N ALA A 314 14.82 23.53 4.91
CA ALA A 314 14.74 22.21 5.50
C ALA A 314 14.27 21.18 4.46
N HIS A 315 14.01 19.95 4.91
CA HIS A 315 13.55 18.86 4.06
C HIS A 315 12.26 19.21 3.31
N CYS A 316 12.36 19.27 1.97
CA CYS A 316 11.24 19.56 1.07
C CYS A 316 10.41 20.82 1.42
N GLY A 317 10.97 21.79 2.15
CA GLY A 317 10.24 22.99 2.58
C GLY A 317 11.09 24.11 3.20
N VAL A 318 10.41 25.18 3.61
CA VAL A 318 11.04 26.28 4.37
C VAL A 318 11.33 25.85 5.81
N ASN A 319 12.42 26.38 6.38
CA ASN A 319 12.73 26.26 7.80
C ASN A 319 12.14 27.46 8.58
N SER A 320 11.76 27.25 9.83
CA SER A 320 11.27 28.30 10.74
C SER A 320 12.38 28.95 11.57
N LEU A 321 13.48 28.23 11.84
CA LEU A 321 14.67 28.79 12.51
C LEU A 321 15.51 29.62 11.54
N GLN A 322 15.76 29.09 10.34
CA GLN A 322 16.55 29.76 9.30
C GLN A 322 15.59 30.25 8.21
N PRO A 323 15.27 31.55 8.11
CA PRO A 323 14.22 32.05 7.23
C PRO A 323 14.69 32.19 5.77
N GLY A 324 15.24 31.11 5.21
CA GLY A 324 15.78 31.05 3.87
C GLY A 324 14.70 30.99 2.77
N PRO A 325 15.12 31.18 1.50
CA PRO A 325 14.26 31.01 0.35
C PRO A 325 13.99 29.53 0.05
N TYR A 326 12.86 29.21 -0.58
CA TYR A 326 12.58 27.86 -1.10
C TYR A 326 12.11 27.92 -2.58
N PRO A 327 12.54 26.98 -3.46
CA PRO A 327 12.17 26.97 -4.88
C PRO A 327 10.67 27.06 -5.15
N ARG A 328 10.29 27.76 -6.22
CA ARG A 328 8.89 27.94 -6.65
C ARG A 328 8.77 27.83 -8.18
N ASN A 329 7.61 27.34 -8.63
CA ASN A 329 7.25 27.19 -10.05
C ASN A 329 8.22 26.31 -10.86
N ASN A 330 8.86 25.33 -10.20
CA ASN A 330 9.84 24.41 -10.80
C ASN A 330 9.33 23.77 -12.09
N MET A 331 8.08 23.26 -12.09
CA MET A 331 7.45 22.66 -13.28
C MET A 331 7.41 23.62 -14.47
N ASN A 332 7.05 24.89 -14.27
CA ASN A 332 7.04 25.88 -15.36
C ASN A 332 8.45 26.18 -15.86
N ILE A 333 9.45 26.23 -14.97
CA ILE A 333 10.87 26.40 -15.34
C ILE A 333 11.36 25.19 -16.16
N MET A 334 10.94 23.98 -15.78
CA MET A 334 11.28 22.75 -16.49
C MET A 334 10.64 22.71 -17.88
N ILE A 335 9.36 23.03 -18.00
CA ILE A 335 8.65 23.16 -19.28
C ILE A 335 9.35 24.19 -20.19
N ASP A 336 9.71 25.36 -19.66
CA ASP A 336 10.39 26.40 -20.45
C ASP A 336 11.81 25.97 -20.89
N TRP A 337 12.52 25.18 -20.10
CA TRP A 337 13.83 24.61 -20.45
C TRP A 337 13.74 23.48 -21.48
N VAL A 338 12.72 22.63 -21.37
CA VAL A 338 12.50 21.45 -22.23
C VAL A 338 11.87 21.80 -23.57
N GLU A 339 10.81 22.61 -23.59
CA GLU A 339 10.02 22.88 -24.81
C GLU A 339 10.51 24.12 -25.54
N ASN A 340 10.91 25.16 -24.79
CA ASN A 340 11.33 26.46 -25.34
C ASN A 340 12.84 26.69 -25.30
N GLY A 341 13.63 25.72 -24.83
CA GLY A 341 15.09 25.80 -24.74
C GLY A 341 15.62 26.85 -23.75
N LYS A 342 14.77 27.45 -22.93
CA LYS A 342 15.13 28.52 -21.98
C LYS A 342 15.82 27.94 -20.76
N GLN A 343 17.11 27.61 -20.90
CA GLN A 343 17.93 27.15 -19.79
C GLN A 343 17.88 28.17 -18.63
N PRO A 344 17.44 27.78 -17.42
CA PRO A 344 17.53 28.65 -16.26
C PRO A 344 19.01 28.94 -15.98
N SER A 345 19.36 30.22 -15.91
CA SER A 345 20.70 30.66 -15.50
C SER A 345 20.94 30.48 -14.00
N ARG A 346 19.85 30.42 -13.23
CA ARG A 346 19.74 30.19 -11.78
C ARG A 346 18.31 29.71 -11.46
N LEU A 347 18.10 29.12 -10.28
CA LEU A 347 16.77 28.67 -9.82
C LEU A 347 16.05 29.75 -8.99
N ASN A 348 14.82 30.09 -9.36
CA ASN A 348 13.97 31.02 -8.60
C ASN A 348 13.50 30.39 -7.28
N ALA A 349 13.76 31.06 -6.17
CA ALA A 349 13.29 30.68 -4.85
C ALA A 349 12.68 31.88 -4.12
N THR A 350 11.84 31.65 -3.11
CA THR A 350 11.08 32.72 -2.41
C THR A 350 11.21 32.61 -0.90
N VAL A 351 11.65 33.70 -0.25
CA VAL A 351 11.67 33.84 1.21
C VAL A 351 10.23 33.97 1.71
N SER A 352 9.76 32.98 2.48
CA SER A 352 8.37 32.91 2.95
C SER A 352 8.17 33.34 4.42
N PRO A 353 9.11 33.06 5.37
CA PRO A 353 9.10 33.60 6.72
C PRO A 353 10.16 34.71 6.90
N GLY A 354 10.28 35.26 8.12
CA GLY A 354 11.36 36.18 8.51
C GLY A 354 11.25 37.62 7.96
N GLY A 355 12.26 38.45 8.29
CA GLY A 355 12.28 39.89 7.99
C GLY A 355 12.43 40.24 6.51
N TYR A 356 12.77 39.27 5.66
CA TYR A 356 12.96 39.42 4.21
C TYR A 356 11.88 38.69 3.39
N LYS A 357 10.74 38.36 4.04
CA LYS A 357 9.57 37.74 3.41
C LYS A 357 9.15 38.48 2.13
N GLY A 358 9.04 37.73 1.03
CA GLY A 358 8.72 38.24 -0.29
C GLY A 358 9.94 38.48 -1.19
N GLU A 359 11.18 38.45 -0.66
CA GLU A 359 12.37 38.42 -1.52
C GLU A 359 12.40 37.14 -2.37
N THR A 360 12.84 37.30 -3.62
CA THR A 360 12.91 36.22 -4.63
C THR A 360 14.35 36.01 -5.14
N PRO A 361 15.28 35.58 -4.26
CA PRO A 361 16.67 35.36 -4.67
C PRO A 361 16.79 34.20 -5.67
N MET A 362 17.60 34.42 -6.71
CA MET A 362 17.95 33.40 -7.69
C MET A 362 19.17 32.59 -7.22
N LEU A 363 18.93 31.33 -6.81
CA LEU A 363 19.93 30.44 -6.20
C LEU A 363 21.14 30.19 -7.10
N CYS A 364 22.33 30.09 -6.50
CA CYS A 364 23.55 29.71 -7.21
C CYS A 364 23.54 28.20 -7.54
N GLN A 365 23.95 27.84 -8.76
CA GLN A 365 24.17 26.45 -9.11
C GLN A 365 25.43 25.93 -8.39
N TRP A 366 25.34 24.76 -7.75
CA TRP A 366 26.49 24.07 -7.16
C TRP A 366 27.58 23.87 -8.22
N SER A 367 28.88 24.11 -7.96
CA SER A 367 29.52 24.26 -6.64
C SER A 367 29.47 25.64 -5.97
N GLN A 368 28.88 26.64 -6.66
CA GLN A 368 28.86 28.02 -6.19
C GLN A 368 27.84 28.28 -5.09
N ARG A 369 28.10 29.30 -4.25
CA ARG A 369 27.24 29.76 -3.16
C ARG A 369 27.09 31.29 -3.18
N PRO A 370 26.02 31.88 -2.60
CA PRO A 370 25.86 33.33 -2.57
C PRO A 370 26.92 34.00 -1.68
N LEU A 371 27.44 35.14 -2.13
CA LEU A 371 28.22 36.09 -1.34
C LEU A 371 27.58 37.48 -1.54
N TRP A 372 26.92 37.97 -0.52
CA TRP A 372 26.22 39.24 -0.50
C TRP A 372 27.20 40.41 -0.41
N THR A 373 26.90 41.43 -1.19
CA THR A 373 27.60 42.73 -1.23
C THR A 373 26.75 43.86 -0.65
N SER A 374 25.46 43.60 -0.48
CA SER A 374 24.46 44.37 0.27
C SER A 374 23.25 43.46 0.51
N ASN A 375 22.31 43.86 1.38
CA ASN A 375 21.10 43.09 1.69
C ASN A 375 20.20 42.78 0.47
N LYS A 376 20.47 43.31 -0.74
CA LYS A 376 19.70 43.05 -1.96
C LYS A 376 20.51 42.53 -3.14
N ALA A 377 21.84 42.39 -3.01
CA ALA A 377 22.70 42.02 -4.15
C ALA A 377 23.85 41.10 -3.74
N PHE A 378 23.97 39.97 -4.42
CA PHE A 378 25.02 38.96 -4.22
C PHE A 378 25.64 38.49 -5.53
N LYS A 379 26.88 38.03 -5.44
CA LYS A 379 27.56 37.27 -6.49
C LYS A 379 27.53 35.79 -6.11
N CYS A 380 27.58 34.91 -7.11
CA CYS A 380 27.88 33.49 -6.85
C CYS A 380 29.41 33.32 -6.86
N VAL A 381 29.94 32.63 -5.85
CA VAL A 381 31.38 32.43 -5.65
C VAL A 381 31.70 30.97 -5.32
N GLU A 382 32.95 30.56 -5.51
CA GLU A 382 33.46 29.24 -5.14
C GLU A 382 34.43 29.33 -3.96
N ASP A 383 34.28 28.43 -2.99
CA ASP A 383 35.17 28.29 -1.85
C ASP A 383 35.80 26.89 -1.88
N LYS A 384 36.92 26.74 -2.61
CA LYS A 384 37.56 25.43 -2.85
C LYS A 384 37.85 24.65 -1.56
N LYS A 385 38.40 25.32 -0.54
CA LYS A 385 38.62 24.73 0.80
C LYS A 385 37.36 24.18 1.47
N SER A 386 36.21 24.79 1.19
CA SER A 386 34.90 24.34 1.68
C SER A 386 34.49 23.05 0.97
N ILE A 387 34.50 23.08 -0.37
CA ILE A 387 34.19 21.96 -1.27
C ILE A 387 35.12 20.75 -1.04
N GLU A 388 36.36 21.00 -0.64
CA GLU A 388 37.39 20.04 -0.22
C GLU A 388 37.14 19.49 1.19
N SER A 389 36.75 20.32 2.17
CA SER A 389 36.43 19.84 3.53
C SER A 389 35.27 18.84 3.55
N ASP A 390 34.30 19.04 2.65
CA ASP A 390 33.18 18.12 2.39
C ASP A 390 33.63 16.76 1.77
N GLN A 391 34.90 16.57 1.44
CA GLN A 391 35.47 15.27 1.09
C GLN A 391 35.93 14.44 2.30
N THR A 392 35.98 15.07 3.50
CA THR A 392 36.35 14.39 4.76
C THR A 392 35.16 14.07 5.66
N SER A 393 34.04 14.80 5.52
CA SER A 393 32.77 14.56 6.23
C SER A 393 32.07 13.25 5.86
N ILE A 394 32.29 12.72 4.64
CA ILE A 394 31.63 11.50 4.14
C ILE A 394 32.66 10.34 4.04
N ARG A 395 33.50 10.17 5.07
CA ARG A 395 34.41 9.03 5.21
C ARG A 395 33.93 8.00 6.23
N PHE A 396 32.87 7.28 5.88
CA PHE A 396 32.67 5.93 6.41
C PHE A 396 33.77 5.01 5.82
N PRO A 397 34.28 4.00 6.57
CA PRO A 397 35.59 3.39 6.35
C PRO A 397 35.68 2.49 5.09
N THR A 398 35.79 3.13 3.92
CA THR A 398 35.89 2.50 2.60
C THR A 398 37.34 2.45 2.12
N GLN A 399 38.17 1.61 2.77
CA GLN A 399 39.47 1.20 2.20
C GLN A 399 39.41 -0.22 1.66
N MET A 400 38.96 -0.34 0.41
CA MET A 400 39.39 -1.45 -0.44
C MET A 400 40.80 -1.17 -0.97
N THR A 401 41.82 -1.56 -0.20
CA THR A 401 43.19 -1.73 -0.72
C THR A 401 43.42 -3.21 -1.03
N SER A 402 44.10 -3.51 -2.14
CA SER A 402 44.39 -4.88 -2.56
C SER A 402 45.29 -5.61 -1.56
N PRO A 403 45.08 -6.91 -1.31
CA PRO A 403 45.98 -7.72 -0.50
C PRO A 403 47.20 -8.16 -1.33
N ASP A 404 48.22 -7.29 -1.38
CA ASP A 404 49.57 -7.71 -1.71
C ASP A 404 50.23 -8.45 -0.52
N GLU A 405 51.41 -9.01 -0.76
CA GLU A 405 51.88 -10.21 -0.05
C GLU A 405 52.43 -9.99 1.37
N ASN A 406 52.45 -11.10 2.12
CA ASN A 406 53.41 -11.42 3.20
C ASN A 406 53.62 -10.40 4.33
N HIS A 407 53.00 -10.66 5.49
CA HIS A 407 53.77 -10.84 6.74
C HIS A 407 53.02 -11.78 7.70
N GLY A 408 53.72 -12.81 8.21
CA GLY A 408 53.18 -13.78 9.15
C GLY A 408 54.01 -13.87 10.43
N LEU A 409 53.34 -14.01 11.57
CA LEU A 409 53.93 -14.31 12.88
C LEU A 409 53.12 -15.42 13.61
N PRO A 410 53.70 -16.10 14.60
CA PRO A 410 53.56 -17.57 14.67
C PRO A 410 52.32 -18.07 15.44
N ALA A 411 51.87 -19.26 15.03
CA ALA A 411 50.83 -20.02 15.73
C ALA A 411 51.41 -20.86 16.88
N SER A 412 50.70 -20.90 18.02
CA SER A 412 51.03 -21.80 19.13
C SER A 412 50.64 -23.26 18.80
N PRO A 413 51.57 -24.23 18.87
CA PRO A 413 51.29 -25.63 18.55
C PRO A 413 50.79 -26.39 19.79
N ASN A 414 49.46 -26.54 19.94
CA ASN A 414 48.77 -27.75 20.48
C ASN A 414 47.26 -27.54 20.81
N ALA A 415 46.51 -26.82 19.98
CA ALA A 415 45.04 -26.78 20.07
C ALA A 415 44.40 -27.72 19.04
N ARG A 416 43.80 -28.84 19.47
CA ARG A 416 42.96 -29.68 18.58
C ARG A 416 41.73 -28.86 18.16
N PRO A 417 41.43 -28.68 16.86
CA PRO A 417 40.37 -27.79 16.42
C PRO A 417 38.99 -28.32 16.83
N GLN A 418 38.30 -27.58 17.70
CA GLN A 418 36.88 -27.82 17.97
C GLN A 418 36.08 -27.72 16.67
N ARG A 419 35.20 -28.70 16.44
CA ARG A 419 34.27 -28.65 15.31
C ARG A 419 33.14 -27.68 15.63
N SER A 420 33.05 -26.61 14.85
CA SER A 420 31.88 -25.72 14.82
C SER A 420 30.57 -26.53 14.75
N ARG A 421 29.59 -26.10 15.55
CA ARG A 421 28.22 -26.64 15.52
C ARG A 421 27.28 -25.85 14.61
N ALA A 422 27.64 -24.63 14.20
CA ALA A 422 26.76 -23.68 13.50
C ALA A 422 27.20 -23.30 12.07
N GLY A 423 28.37 -23.78 11.60
CA GLY A 423 28.80 -23.66 10.21
C GLY A 423 27.78 -24.17 9.18
N CYS A 424 27.83 -23.62 7.97
CA CYS A 424 26.87 -23.93 6.91
C CYS A 424 26.91 -25.40 6.49
N ARG A 425 25.76 -25.91 6.03
CA ARG A 425 25.58 -27.27 5.55
C ARG A 425 26.55 -27.61 4.43
N THR A 426 26.73 -26.72 3.46
CA THR A 426 27.61 -26.91 2.29
C THR A 426 29.06 -27.20 2.68
N CYS A 427 29.58 -26.52 3.71
CA CYS A 427 30.90 -26.80 4.26
C CYS A 427 30.91 -28.07 5.12
N ARG A 428 29.85 -28.33 5.89
CA ARG A 428 29.73 -29.53 6.75
C ARG A 428 29.63 -30.83 5.97
N GLU A 429 28.84 -30.87 4.90
CA GLU A 429 28.73 -32.03 3.99
C GLU A 429 30.08 -32.32 3.31
N LYS A 430 30.78 -31.27 2.87
CA LYS A 430 32.16 -31.37 2.34
C LYS A 430 33.25 -31.51 3.43
N LYS A 431 32.86 -31.68 4.70
CA LYS A 431 33.73 -31.92 5.88
C LYS A 431 34.86 -30.88 6.09
N VAL A 432 34.61 -29.62 5.73
CA VAL A 432 35.59 -28.53 5.77
C VAL A 432 35.20 -27.42 6.76
N LYS A 433 36.20 -26.66 7.24
CA LYS A 433 35.96 -25.52 8.13
C LYS A 433 35.09 -24.48 7.41
N CYS A 434 34.00 -24.11 8.05
CA CYS A 434 33.20 -22.93 7.72
C CYS A 434 33.70 -21.76 8.58
N ASP A 435 33.71 -20.56 8.02
CA ASP A 435 34.01 -19.30 8.70
C ASP A 435 32.77 -18.61 9.30
N GLU A 436 31.60 -19.25 9.22
CA GLU A 436 30.33 -18.90 9.91
C GLU A 436 29.69 -17.55 9.55
N ILE A 437 30.36 -16.73 8.73
CA ILE A 437 29.81 -15.52 8.12
C ILE A 437 28.51 -15.82 7.36
N ARG A 438 27.53 -14.93 7.53
CA ARG A 438 26.18 -14.98 6.94
C ARG A 438 26.00 -13.80 5.96
N PRO A 439 25.12 -13.92 4.95
CA PRO A 439 24.36 -15.13 4.58
C PRO A 439 25.24 -16.21 3.90
N ILE A 440 26.39 -15.83 3.34
CA ILE A 440 27.31 -16.72 2.62
C ILE A 440 28.70 -16.68 3.27
N CYS A 441 29.20 -17.83 3.72
CA CYS A 441 30.56 -17.92 4.26
C CYS A 441 31.61 -17.75 3.16
N ARG A 442 32.78 -17.17 3.47
CA ARG A 442 33.84 -16.80 2.50
C ARG A 442 34.26 -17.98 1.62
N ARG A 443 34.24 -19.21 2.14
CA ARG A 443 34.52 -20.42 1.33
C ARG A 443 33.45 -20.66 0.25
N CYS A 444 32.17 -20.44 0.56
CA CYS A 444 31.10 -20.57 -0.41
C CYS A 444 31.14 -19.42 -1.43
N THR A 445 31.42 -18.19 -0.98
CA THR A 445 31.63 -17.02 -1.87
C THR A 445 32.76 -17.28 -2.88
N ARG A 446 33.95 -17.67 -2.41
CA ARG A 446 35.14 -17.89 -3.25
C ARG A 446 34.99 -19.06 -4.25
N LEU A 447 34.07 -19.99 -4.00
CA LEU A 447 33.84 -21.17 -4.83
C LEU A 447 32.49 -21.14 -5.58
N ASN A 448 31.78 -20.01 -5.52
CA ASN A 448 30.42 -19.81 -6.05
C ASN A 448 29.46 -20.96 -5.68
N LEU A 449 29.41 -21.32 -4.40
CA LEU A 449 28.55 -22.38 -3.86
C LEU A 449 27.37 -21.78 -3.09
N VAL A 450 26.18 -22.39 -3.22
CA VAL A 450 25.03 -22.12 -2.35
C VAL A 450 25.42 -22.36 -0.89
N CYS A 451 25.10 -21.44 0.02
CA CYS A 451 25.47 -21.51 1.43
C CYS A 451 24.24 -21.69 2.33
N ASP A 452 23.84 -22.95 2.53
CA ASP A 452 22.67 -23.31 3.33
C ASP A 452 22.99 -23.30 4.85
N TYR A 453 22.24 -22.50 5.62
CA TYR A 453 22.32 -22.37 7.09
C TYR A 453 21.07 -22.89 7.82
N THR A 454 20.16 -23.60 7.14
CA THR A 454 18.92 -24.11 7.72
C THR A 454 19.18 -25.11 8.86
N ARG A 455 18.34 -25.07 9.90
CA ARG A 455 18.40 -26.03 11.01
C ARG A 455 17.48 -27.23 10.71
N LEU A 456 18.00 -28.44 10.85
CA LEU A 456 17.19 -29.65 10.78
C LEU A 456 16.23 -29.76 11.99
N PRO A 457 14.94 -30.04 11.78
CA PRO A 457 14.06 -30.53 12.83
C PRO A 457 14.57 -31.86 13.41
N ARG A 458 14.27 -32.14 14.69
CA ARG A 458 14.51 -33.46 15.29
C ARG A 458 13.61 -34.49 14.59
N LYS A 459 14.21 -35.51 13.95
CA LYS A 459 13.47 -36.61 13.31
C LYS A 459 12.55 -37.33 14.30
N LYS A 460 11.23 -37.31 14.04
CA LYS A 460 10.39 -38.49 14.27
C LYS A 460 10.50 -39.42 13.06
N TYR A 461 10.21 -40.70 13.25
CA TYR A 461 10.49 -41.77 12.27
C TYR A 461 9.20 -42.27 11.62
N THR A 462 9.02 -41.98 10.33
CA THR A 462 7.92 -42.49 9.48
C THR A 462 8.43 -42.90 8.10
N LYS A 463 7.73 -43.82 7.43
CA LYS A 463 8.14 -44.39 6.14
C LYS A 463 8.10 -43.34 5.01
N ARG A 464 8.97 -43.53 4.01
CA ARG A 464 8.89 -42.82 2.72
C ARG A 464 7.60 -43.15 1.99
N ILE A 465 6.90 -42.11 1.55
CA ILE A 465 6.21 -42.08 0.26
C ILE A 465 6.92 -41.01 -0.57
N VAL A 466 7.10 -41.23 -1.87
CA VAL A 466 7.75 -40.28 -2.78
C VAL A 466 6.67 -39.65 -3.65
N VAL A 467 6.57 -38.33 -3.61
CA VAL A 467 5.80 -37.54 -4.58
C VAL A 467 6.78 -36.64 -5.31
N VAL A 468 6.76 -36.70 -6.64
CA VAL A 468 7.54 -35.82 -7.51
C VAL A 468 6.68 -34.60 -7.85
N ALA A 469 7.23 -33.40 -7.68
CA ALA A 469 6.56 -32.18 -8.14
C ALA A 469 6.79 -32.00 -9.64
N SER A 470 5.71 -31.82 -10.39
CA SER A 470 5.71 -31.45 -11.81
C SER A 470 4.95 -30.13 -12.01
N PRO A 471 5.30 -29.30 -13.01
CA PRO A 471 4.56 -28.07 -13.31
C PRO A 471 3.14 -28.35 -13.83
N CYS A 472 2.24 -27.39 -13.68
CA CYS A 472 0.89 -27.47 -14.22
C CYS A 472 0.89 -27.45 -15.76
N THR A 473 0.24 -28.45 -16.37
CA THR A 473 -0.14 -28.46 -17.78
C THR A 473 -1.61 -28.79 -17.92
N SER A 474 -2.37 -27.95 -18.62
CA SER A 474 -3.77 -28.20 -18.98
C SER A 474 -3.90 -29.39 -19.94
N LEU A 475 -4.82 -30.31 -19.68
CA LEU A 475 -5.19 -31.40 -20.60
C LEU A 475 -6.72 -31.58 -20.67
N PRO A 476 -7.25 -32.16 -21.78
CA PRO A 476 -8.64 -31.96 -22.19
C PRO A 476 -9.63 -33.03 -21.71
N VAL A 477 -10.91 -32.76 -21.95
CA VAL A 477 -12.08 -33.58 -21.58
C VAL A 477 -12.55 -34.44 -22.76
N ASN A 478 -12.79 -35.75 -22.55
CA ASN A 478 -13.83 -36.62 -23.16
C ASN A 478 -13.61 -38.13 -22.78
N PRO A 479 -14.56 -39.08 -22.96
CA PRO A 479 -15.59 -39.34 -21.95
C PRO A 479 -15.83 -40.85 -21.65
N THR A 480 -16.97 -41.18 -21.02
CA THR A 480 -17.74 -42.45 -21.02
C THR A 480 -17.63 -43.49 -19.88
N THR A 481 -18.83 -43.99 -19.52
CA THR A 481 -19.19 -45.31 -18.93
C THR A 481 -19.00 -45.63 -17.44
N SER A 482 -19.78 -46.61 -16.98
CA SER A 482 -20.27 -46.84 -15.60
C SER A 482 -19.87 -48.20 -15.02
N THR A 483 -19.97 -48.38 -13.68
CA THR A 483 -20.92 -49.32 -13.01
C THR A 483 -20.78 -49.37 -11.47
N ASN A 484 -21.93 -49.40 -10.79
CA ASN A 484 -22.36 -50.10 -9.55
C ASN A 484 -21.38 -50.47 -8.40
N GLY A 485 -21.87 -50.36 -7.14
CA GLY A 485 -21.29 -51.06 -5.98
C GLY A 485 -21.76 -50.56 -4.59
N ASP A 486 -22.82 -51.13 -4.03
CA ASP A 486 -23.34 -50.81 -2.68
C ASP A 486 -22.57 -51.46 -1.51
N THR A 487 -22.59 -50.87 -0.29
CA THR A 487 -23.29 -51.44 0.91
C THR A 487 -22.92 -50.84 2.29
N ALA A 488 -23.97 -50.63 3.11
CA ALA A 488 -24.12 -50.94 4.55
C ALA A 488 -23.31 -50.25 5.71
N SER A 489 -24.02 -49.37 6.44
CA SER A 489 -24.45 -49.55 7.86
C SER A 489 -23.50 -49.40 9.08
N THR A 490 -23.78 -48.35 9.90
CA THR A 490 -24.22 -48.32 11.35
C THR A 490 -23.98 -49.54 12.28
N PRO A 491 -23.81 -49.37 13.63
CA PRO A 491 -24.79 -48.65 14.50
C PRO A 491 -24.35 -48.02 15.87
N SER A 492 -25.33 -47.34 16.52
CA SER A 492 -25.55 -47.18 17.99
C SER A 492 -24.56 -46.38 18.86
N THR A 493 -24.87 -45.71 20.00
CA THR A 493 -26.08 -45.16 20.72
C THR A 493 -25.55 -44.26 21.92
N ASN A 494 -26.24 -43.64 22.91
CA ASN A 494 -27.63 -43.65 23.44
C ASN A 494 -27.97 -42.47 24.41
N VAL A 495 -29.27 -42.15 24.60
CA VAL A 495 -29.98 -41.82 25.89
C VAL A 495 -29.77 -40.50 26.72
N SER A 496 -30.81 -39.63 26.69
CA SER A 496 -31.50 -38.91 27.83
C SER A 496 -30.85 -37.73 28.61
N SER A 497 -31.57 -36.85 29.37
CA SER A 497 -32.96 -36.30 29.34
C SER A 497 -33.20 -35.21 30.44
N GLY A 498 -34.32 -34.45 30.39
CA GLY A 498 -34.84 -33.53 31.45
C GLY A 498 -34.86 -32.04 31.05
N HIS A 499 -35.99 -31.30 30.96
CA HIS A 499 -36.96 -30.81 31.98
C HIS A 499 -36.38 -29.76 32.97
N GLY A 500 -36.94 -28.55 33.19
CA GLY A 500 -38.08 -27.84 32.56
C GLY A 500 -38.55 -26.57 33.34
N HIS A 501 -39.55 -25.83 32.81
CA HIS A 501 -40.40 -24.75 33.40
C HIS A 501 -39.93 -23.26 33.51
N TYR A 502 -40.71 -22.36 32.86
CA TYR A 502 -41.52 -21.20 33.35
C TYR A 502 -41.08 -20.40 34.63
N VAL A 503 -41.33 -19.08 34.84
CA VAL A 503 -42.42 -18.12 34.44
C VAL A 503 -41.85 -16.67 34.20
N GLU A 504 -42.72 -15.71 33.86
CA GLU A 504 -42.68 -14.22 33.69
C GLU A 504 -41.87 -13.42 34.77
N GLU A 505 -41.57 -12.09 34.67
CA GLU A 505 -42.41 -10.94 34.23
C GLU A 505 -41.61 -9.73 33.64
N VAL A 506 -42.16 -8.51 33.71
CA VAL A 506 -41.93 -7.38 32.78
C VAL A 506 -41.39 -6.11 33.46
N ASP A 507 -40.47 -5.38 32.81
CA ASP A 507 -40.50 -3.90 32.84
C ASP A 507 -39.88 -3.24 31.58
N ARG A 508 -39.93 -1.90 31.49
CA ARG A 508 -39.91 -1.14 30.21
C ARG A 508 -39.09 0.15 30.27
N ILE A 509 -38.69 0.68 29.08
CA ILE A 509 -38.12 2.04 28.84
C ILE A 509 -36.62 2.13 29.29
N SER A 510 -35.68 2.81 28.60
CA SER A 510 -35.77 3.89 27.59
C SER A 510 -34.77 3.77 26.41
N LEU A 511 -34.94 4.65 25.41
CA LEU A 511 -34.00 4.90 24.30
C LEU A 511 -33.14 6.15 24.57
N GLY A 512 -31.89 6.15 24.12
CA GLY A 512 -31.05 7.37 24.07
C GLY A 512 -29.60 7.11 23.68
N GLY A 513 -29.15 7.68 22.56
CA GLY A 513 -27.76 7.60 22.11
C GLY A 513 -27.60 7.74 20.59
N SER A 514 -27.27 8.96 20.12
CA SER A 514 -26.96 9.22 18.71
C SER A 514 -25.51 8.82 18.39
N VAL A 515 -25.31 8.03 17.33
CA VAL A 515 -23.97 7.69 16.81
C VAL A 515 -23.70 8.51 15.54
N SER A 516 -22.51 9.09 15.42
CA SER A 516 -22.13 9.98 14.32
C SER A 516 -21.56 9.24 13.10
N ASP A 517 -22.24 9.38 11.97
CA ASP A 517 -22.02 8.63 10.73
C ASP A 517 -20.85 9.18 9.88
N THR A 518 -19.62 9.37 10.42
CA THR A 518 -18.40 9.66 9.62
C THR A 518 -17.07 9.57 10.39
N ARG A 519 -16.39 8.39 10.45
CA ARG A 519 -14.89 8.29 10.59
C ARG A 519 -14.24 6.90 10.42
N ALA A 520 -14.72 6.06 9.49
CA ALA A 520 -14.22 4.69 9.31
C ALA A 520 -12.71 4.55 8.98
N SER A 521 -12.04 5.59 8.48
CA SER A 521 -10.64 5.54 8.03
C SER A 521 -9.58 5.71 9.14
N ASN A 522 -9.94 6.30 10.29
CA ASN A 522 -9.00 6.62 11.39
C ASN A 522 -9.30 5.85 12.68
N LEU A 523 -9.94 4.68 12.57
CA LEU A 523 -10.10 3.76 13.70
C LEU A 523 -8.76 3.07 14.02
N GLU A 524 -7.97 3.66 14.91
CA GLU A 524 -7.08 2.86 15.77
C GLU A 524 -7.98 1.98 16.65
N VAL A 525 -8.24 0.76 16.19
CA VAL A 525 -9.02 -0.23 16.94
C VAL A 525 -8.15 -0.70 18.11
N GLN A 526 -8.32 -0.06 19.28
CA GLN A 526 -7.71 -0.52 20.51
C GLN A 526 -8.12 -1.97 20.79
N PRO A 527 -7.22 -2.81 21.36
CA PRO A 527 -7.60 -4.15 21.77
C PRO A 527 -8.73 -4.06 22.80
N PRO A 528 -9.78 -4.93 22.71
CA PRO A 528 -10.77 -5.02 23.76
C PRO A 528 -10.09 -5.31 25.10
N ASN A 529 -10.30 -4.45 26.10
CA ASN A 529 -9.75 -4.67 27.44
C ASN A 529 -10.17 -6.05 27.94
N THR A 530 -9.19 -6.89 28.32
CA THR A 530 -9.38 -8.30 28.70
C THR A 530 -10.07 -8.48 30.07
N ASN A 531 -10.81 -7.47 30.53
CA ASN A 531 -11.56 -7.42 31.79
C ASN A 531 -12.87 -6.63 31.59
N ILE A 532 -13.62 -6.93 30.54
CA ILE A 532 -15.05 -6.62 30.44
C ILE A 532 -15.81 -7.95 30.45
N GLY A 533 -16.85 -8.04 31.28
CA GLY A 533 -17.57 -9.28 31.53
C GLY A 533 -18.37 -9.80 30.34
N GLN A 534 -18.65 -11.10 30.42
CA GLN A 534 -19.68 -11.90 29.76
C GLN A 534 -20.70 -11.15 28.87
N SER A 535 -20.87 -11.67 27.65
CA SER A 535 -22.12 -11.67 26.88
C SER A 535 -22.94 -10.36 26.86
N HIS A 536 -22.52 -9.39 26.04
CA HIS A 536 -23.51 -8.65 25.25
C HIS A 536 -23.92 -9.53 24.06
N ASP A 537 -25.21 -9.84 23.96
CA ASP A 537 -25.72 -10.94 23.13
C ASP A 537 -25.22 -10.92 21.68
N LEU A 538 -24.60 -12.03 21.30
CA LEU A 538 -24.40 -12.38 19.91
C LEU A 538 -25.67 -13.01 19.29
N ASP A 539 -26.67 -13.41 20.09
CA ASP A 539 -27.95 -14.00 19.64
C ASP A 539 -27.67 -15.17 18.67
N LEU A 540 -26.99 -16.20 19.20
CA LEU A 540 -26.52 -17.40 18.49
C LEU A 540 -27.38 -18.62 18.87
N SER A 541 -27.56 -19.57 17.95
CA SER A 541 -27.99 -20.93 18.33
C SER A 541 -26.90 -21.63 19.18
N PRO A 542 -27.24 -22.65 19.99
CA PRO A 542 -26.25 -23.41 20.76
C PRO A 542 -25.10 -23.94 19.90
N ASP A 543 -25.42 -24.59 18.77
CA ASP A 543 -24.43 -25.10 17.81
C ASP A 543 -23.50 -23.99 17.24
N CYS A 544 -23.97 -22.74 17.20
CA CYS A 544 -23.18 -21.59 16.78
C CYS A 544 -22.31 -21.02 17.90
N ALA A 545 -22.73 -21.15 19.17
CA ALA A 545 -21.91 -20.77 20.32
C ALA A 545 -20.78 -21.78 20.57
N ASP A 546 -21.08 -23.07 20.47
CA ASP A 546 -20.16 -24.18 20.78
C ASP A 546 -18.91 -24.23 19.87
N ILE A 547 -18.97 -23.65 18.66
CA ILE A 547 -17.81 -23.59 17.75
C ILE A 547 -16.82 -22.45 18.04
N LEU A 548 -17.14 -21.51 18.93
CA LEU A 548 -16.35 -20.29 19.14
C LEU A 548 -15.25 -20.44 20.19
N PHE A 549 -14.08 -19.88 19.89
CA PHE A 549 -12.97 -19.69 20.83
C PHE A 549 -12.86 -18.20 21.21
N PRO A 550 -12.29 -17.82 22.38
CA PRO A 550 -12.17 -16.42 22.78
C PRO A 550 -11.53 -15.45 21.76
N SER A 551 -10.66 -15.93 20.86
CA SER A 551 -10.11 -15.14 19.75
C SER A 551 -11.17 -14.67 18.74
N ASP A 552 -12.23 -15.44 18.60
CA ASP A 552 -13.16 -15.38 17.48
C ASP A 552 -14.22 -14.29 17.70
N TYR A 553 -14.49 -13.93 18.95
CA TYR A 553 -15.30 -12.76 19.33
C TYR A 553 -14.72 -11.45 18.77
N SER A 554 -13.39 -11.30 18.73
CA SER A 554 -12.75 -10.14 18.10
C SER A 554 -12.96 -10.12 16.58
N ALA A 555 -12.90 -11.29 15.94
CA ALA A 555 -13.16 -11.45 14.52
C ALA A 555 -14.62 -11.15 14.16
N ILE A 556 -15.57 -11.63 14.97
CA ILE A 556 -17.00 -11.32 14.86
C ILE A 556 -17.26 -9.82 15.03
N HIS A 557 -16.62 -9.16 15.99
CA HIS A 557 -16.73 -7.71 16.16
C HIS A 557 -16.21 -6.95 14.93
N PHE A 558 -15.06 -7.37 14.37
CA PHE A 558 -14.52 -6.83 13.13
C PHE A 558 -15.50 -7.01 11.94
N PHE A 559 -16.08 -8.20 11.79
CA PHE A 559 -17.08 -8.49 10.74
C PHE A 559 -18.32 -7.60 10.84
N ARG A 560 -18.84 -7.40 12.06
CA ARG A 560 -20.10 -6.68 12.30
C ARG A 560 -19.96 -5.16 12.14
N PHE A 561 -18.81 -4.59 12.51
CA PHE A 561 -18.68 -3.12 12.68
C PHE A 561 -17.57 -2.46 11.85
N VAL A 562 -16.57 -3.22 11.38
CA VAL A 562 -15.44 -2.65 10.59
C VAL A 562 -15.52 -3.06 9.13
N LEU A 563 -15.84 -4.32 8.84
CA LEU A 563 -15.93 -4.83 7.47
C LEU A 563 -16.98 -4.11 6.58
N PRO A 564 -18.18 -3.70 7.06
CA PRO A 564 -19.17 -3.02 6.23
C PRO A 564 -18.64 -1.76 5.54
N GLY A 565 -17.87 -0.93 6.26
CA GLY A 565 -17.23 0.28 5.73
C GLY A 565 -15.98 0.04 4.90
N MET A 566 -15.53 -1.22 4.79
CA MET A 566 -14.49 -1.62 3.83
C MET A 566 -15.09 -2.12 2.51
N VAL A 567 -16.14 -2.96 2.57
CA VAL A 567 -16.72 -3.62 1.36
C VAL A 567 -17.73 -2.77 0.59
N GLY A 568 -18.24 -1.68 1.17
CA GLY A 568 -19.29 -0.87 0.54
C GLY A 568 -19.54 0.48 1.20
N THR A 569 -20.57 1.17 0.72
CA THR A 569 -20.96 2.51 1.16
C THR A 569 -21.87 2.52 2.41
N ARG A 570 -22.57 1.41 2.69
CA ARG A 570 -23.47 1.27 3.84
C ARG A 570 -22.77 0.61 5.04
N ILE A 571 -22.52 1.40 6.08
CA ILE A 571 -21.89 0.96 7.35
C ILE A 571 -22.87 0.37 8.38
N SER A 572 -24.16 0.32 8.04
CA SER A 572 -25.25 -0.15 8.90
C SER A 572 -25.12 -1.64 9.30
N PRO A 573 -25.65 -2.03 10.47
CA PRO A 573 -25.90 -3.44 10.83
C PRO A 573 -26.81 -4.20 9.83
N HIS A 574 -27.46 -3.50 8.90
CA HIS A 574 -28.32 -4.05 7.84
C HIS A 574 -27.65 -4.04 6.44
N SER A 575 -26.33 -3.84 6.40
CA SER A 575 -25.49 -3.98 5.20
C SER A 575 -25.39 -5.43 4.71
N GLY A 576 -24.69 -5.66 3.59
CA GLY A 576 -24.43 -7.02 3.07
C GLY A 576 -23.79 -7.97 4.11
N PRO A 577 -22.71 -7.57 4.81
CA PRO A 577 -22.20 -8.33 5.96
C PRO A 577 -23.20 -8.48 7.10
N GLY A 578 -24.07 -7.49 7.33
CA GLY A 578 -25.17 -7.57 8.29
C GLY A 578 -26.20 -8.67 7.98
N LEU A 579 -26.60 -8.79 6.71
CA LEU A 579 -27.46 -9.87 6.22
C LEU A 579 -26.83 -11.24 6.44
N VAL A 580 -25.53 -11.36 6.16
CA VAL A 580 -24.78 -12.60 6.36
C VAL A 580 -24.55 -12.89 7.84
N TRP A 581 -24.40 -11.88 8.70
CA TRP A 581 -24.42 -12.04 10.16
C TRP A 581 -25.74 -12.62 10.66
N LYS A 582 -26.90 -12.15 10.14
CA LYS A 582 -28.21 -12.74 10.48
C LYS A 582 -28.37 -14.20 10.05
N LEU A 583 -27.61 -14.68 9.06
CA LEU A 583 -27.52 -16.11 8.73
C LEU A 583 -26.51 -16.85 9.62
N ALA A 584 -25.37 -16.24 9.93
CA ALA A 584 -24.34 -16.78 10.82
C ALA A 584 -24.85 -17.10 12.23
N GLN A 585 -25.75 -16.25 12.77
CA GLN A 585 -26.39 -16.47 14.06
C GLN A 585 -27.12 -17.84 14.21
N LYS A 586 -27.51 -18.46 13.09
CA LYS A 586 -28.30 -19.71 13.07
C LYS A 586 -27.69 -20.78 12.16
N SER A 587 -26.42 -20.63 11.79
CA SER A 587 -25.73 -21.59 10.93
C SER A 587 -24.23 -21.63 11.26
N PRO A 588 -23.73 -22.70 11.92
CA PRO A 588 -22.31 -22.82 12.27
C PRO A 588 -21.41 -22.79 11.04
N MET A 589 -21.89 -23.33 9.91
CA MET A 589 -21.21 -23.29 8.60
C MET A 589 -20.95 -21.85 8.12
N VAL A 590 -21.93 -20.95 8.23
CA VAL A 590 -21.77 -19.53 7.86
C VAL A 590 -20.91 -18.80 8.90
N LEU A 591 -21.10 -19.10 10.19
CA LEU A 591 -20.33 -18.48 11.28
C LEU A 591 -18.84 -18.87 11.25
N HIS A 592 -18.52 -20.11 10.90
CA HIS A 592 -17.16 -20.54 10.57
C HIS A 592 -16.57 -19.65 9.49
N MET A 593 -17.24 -19.46 8.36
CA MET A 593 -16.73 -18.62 7.27
C MET A 593 -16.62 -17.13 7.63
N VAL A 594 -17.53 -16.61 8.47
CA VAL A 594 -17.41 -15.27 9.06
C VAL A 594 -16.14 -15.15 9.92
N CYS A 595 -15.85 -16.15 10.76
CA CYS A 595 -14.64 -16.17 11.58
C CYS A 595 -13.36 -16.41 10.75
N ALA A 596 -13.44 -17.17 9.66
CA ALA A 596 -12.33 -17.43 8.74
C ALA A 596 -11.81 -16.12 8.11
N ILE A 597 -12.65 -15.43 7.33
CA ILE A 597 -12.27 -14.16 6.67
C ILE A 597 -11.82 -13.13 7.72
N SER A 598 -12.64 -12.96 8.75
CA SER A 598 -12.49 -11.82 9.67
C SER A 598 -11.34 -12.03 10.64
N GLY A 599 -11.08 -13.25 11.09
CA GLY A 599 -9.94 -13.56 11.95
C GLY A 599 -8.61 -13.34 11.22
N GLN A 600 -8.54 -13.70 9.93
CA GLN A 600 -7.34 -13.53 9.13
C GLN A 600 -7.13 -12.05 8.79
N GLN A 601 -8.16 -11.35 8.31
CA GLN A 601 -8.08 -9.90 8.04
C GLN A 601 -7.80 -9.06 9.30
N TRP A 602 -8.27 -9.51 10.46
CA TRP A 602 -7.97 -8.89 11.74
C TRP A 602 -6.52 -9.17 12.17
N SER A 603 -6.01 -10.39 11.96
CA SER A 603 -4.60 -10.74 12.23
C SER A 603 -3.58 -9.97 11.37
N GLU A 604 -3.99 -9.46 10.21
CA GLU A 604 -3.18 -8.62 9.32
C GLU A 604 -3.22 -7.12 9.69
N LYS A 605 -4.26 -6.67 10.39
CA LYS A 605 -4.52 -5.25 10.66
C LYS A 605 -4.22 -4.83 12.10
N ALA A 606 -4.34 -5.75 13.05
CA ALA A 606 -4.15 -5.45 14.48
C ALA A 606 -2.68 -5.60 14.89
N LYS A 607 -2.24 -4.75 15.82
CA LYS A 607 -0.89 -4.78 16.43
C LYS A 607 -0.82 -5.92 17.48
N PHE A 608 -0.87 -7.18 17.04
CA PHE A 608 -0.69 -8.36 17.91
C PHE A 608 0.76 -8.87 17.88
N PRO A 609 1.25 -9.55 18.93
CA PRO A 609 2.52 -10.27 18.88
C PRO A 609 2.49 -11.43 17.87
N ASP A 610 3.61 -11.73 17.23
CA ASP A 610 3.75 -12.76 16.18
C ASP A 610 3.07 -14.10 16.51
N ALA A 611 3.23 -14.59 17.75
CA ALA A 611 2.64 -15.85 18.20
C ALA A 611 1.09 -15.83 18.26
N GLU A 612 0.48 -14.66 18.54
CA GLU A 612 -0.97 -14.48 18.47
C GLU A 612 -1.43 -14.29 17.02
N VAL A 613 -0.65 -13.59 16.19
CA VAL A 613 -0.90 -13.46 14.75
C VAL A 613 -0.94 -14.84 14.08
N ASP A 614 0.06 -15.68 14.31
CA ASP A 614 0.11 -17.05 13.79
C ASP A 614 -1.02 -17.92 14.34
N PHE A 615 -1.32 -17.84 15.65
CA PHE A 615 -2.46 -18.55 16.23
C PHE A 615 -3.79 -18.16 15.56
N ARG A 616 -4.04 -16.87 15.35
CA ARG A 616 -5.24 -16.35 14.68
C ARG A 616 -5.31 -16.79 13.22
N LYS A 617 -4.19 -16.76 12.48
CA LYS A 617 -4.10 -17.28 11.10
C LYS A 617 -4.44 -18.78 11.03
N LEU A 618 -3.84 -19.60 11.90
CA LEU A 618 -4.17 -21.04 11.98
C LEU A 618 -5.64 -21.27 12.35
N ARG A 619 -6.20 -20.49 13.27
CA ARG A 619 -7.62 -20.58 13.68
C ARG A 619 -8.57 -20.21 12.54
N SER A 620 -8.26 -19.20 11.74
CA SER A 620 -9.03 -18.86 10.54
C SER A 620 -8.97 -19.93 9.46
N ILE A 621 -7.82 -20.58 9.26
CA ILE A 621 -7.68 -21.71 8.33
C ILE A 621 -8.46 -22.94 8.81
N GLN A 622 -8.50 -23.20 10.13
CA GLN A 622 -9.38 -24.23 10.71
C GLN A 622 -10.85 -23.91 10.41
N HIS A 623 -11.30 -22.69 10.69
CA HIS A 623 -12.67 -22.26 10.41
C HIS A 623 -13.03 -22.36 8.92
N TYR A 624 -12.13 -22.01 8.00
CA TYR A 624 -12.35 -22.21 6.56
C TYR A 624 -12.57 -23.69 6.23
N ARG A 625 -11.67 -24.56 6.73
CA ARG A 625 -11.76 -26.02 6.54
C ARG A 625 -13.07 -26.58 7.09
N ASP A 626 -13.48 -26.14 8.28
CA ASP A 626 -14.63 -26.69 8.99
C ASP A 626 -15.94 -26.23 8.34
N GLY A 627 -16.02 -24.95 7.92
CA GLY A 627 -17.09 -24.45 7.05
C GLY A 627 -17.18 -25.19 5.71
N LEU A 628 -16.04 -25.53 5.09
CA LEU A 628 -15.99 -26.31 3.85
C LEU A 628 -16.43 -27.77 4.05
N GLN A 629 -16.09 -28.40 5.18
CA GLN A 629 -16.56 -29.73 5.53
C GLN A 629 -18.08 -29.76 5.76
N MET A 630 -18.63 -28.76 6.46
CA MET A 630 -20.08 -28.62 6.62
C MET A 630 -20.79 -28.38 5.28
N LEU A 631 -20.23 -27.52 4.41
CA LEU A 631 -20.77 -27.29 3.08
C LEU A 631 -20.77 -28.57 2.24
N ALA A 632 -19.66 -29.30 2.22
CA ALA A 632 -19.53 -30.57 1.50
C ALA A 632 -20.50 -31.64 2.02
N ALA A 633 -20.81 -31.66 3.32
CA ALA A 633 -21.81 -32.57 3.89
C ALA A 633 -23.25 -32.20 3.48
N VAL A 634 -23.61 -30.91 3.51
CA VAL A 634 -24.96 -30.44 3.10
C VAL A 634 -25.19 -30.58 1.58
N THR A 635 -24.13 -30.63 0.78
CA THR A 635 -24.21 -30.61 -0.69
C THR A 635 -24.03 -31.99 -1.35
N GLN A 636 -24.04 -33.08 -0.57
CA GLN A 636 -24.03 -34.46 -1.11
C GLN A 636 -25.29 -34.80 -1.90
N SER A 637 -26.44 -34.29 -1.45
CA SER A 637 -27.75 -34.41 -2.13
C SER A 637 -28.32 -33.01 -2.45
N PRO A 638 -27.88 -32.31 -3.52
CA PRO A 638 -28.28 -30.93 -3.80
C PRO A 638 -29.80 -30.73 -3.88
N GLU A 639 -30.51 -31.69 -4.44
CA GLU A 639 -31.96 -31.81 -4.50
C GLU A 639 -32.66 -31.74 -3.12
N GLU A 640 -32.04 -32.22 -2.04
CA GLU A 640 -32.64 -32.30 -0.70
C GLU A 640 -32.48 -31.03 0.15
N ILE A 641 -31.51 -30.15 -0.16
CA ILE A 641 -31.22 -28.90 0.61
C ILE A 641 -32.49 -28.03 0.78
N THR A 642 -33.12 -28.05 1.95
CA THR A 642 -34.36 -27.28 2.22
C THR A 642 -34.06 -25.80 2.53
N ASN A 643 -32.97 -25.53 3.26
CA ASN A 643 -32.56 -24.20 3.68
C ASN A 643 -31.38 -23.68 2.83
N LEU A 644 -31.69 -23.03 1.71
CA LEU A 644 -30.70 -22.59 0.73
C LEU A 644 -29.87 -21.33 1.10
N PRO A 645 -30.40 -20.29 1.78
CA PRO A 645 -29.63 -19.06 2.06
C PRO A 645 -28.29 -19.28 2.79
N PRO A 646 -28.16 -20.14 3.82
CA PRO A 646 -26.87 -20.40 4.46
C PRO A 646 -25.85 -21.05 3.51
N VAL A 647 -26.28 -21.95 2.63
CA VAL A 647 -25.41 -22.61 1.64
C VAL A 647 -24.85 -21.57 0.66
N LEU A 648 -25.70 -20.69 0.13
CA LEU A 648 -25.28 -19.61 -0.77
C LEU A 648 -24.39 -18.58 -0.06
N ALA A 649 -24.69 -18.23 1.20
CA ALA A 649 -23.88 -17.30 1.98
C ALA A 649 -22.48 -17.86 2.26
N THR A 650 -22.38 -19.16 2.59
CA THR A 650 -21.09 -19.86 2.77
C THR A 650 -20.27 -19.86 1.48
N LEU A 651 -20.88 -20.21 0.34
CA LEU A 651 -20.21 -20.15 -0.98
C LEU A 651 -19.71 -18.74 -1.30
N TRP A 652 -20.52 -17.71 -1.08
CA TRP A 652 -20.10 -16.32 -1.29
C TRP A 652 -18.94 -15.93 -0.38
N LEU A 653 -18.99 -16.26 0.91
CA LEU A 653 -17.87 -16.02 1.84
C LEU A 653 -16.61 -16.79 1.43
N MET A 654 -16.72 -18.00 0.89
CA MET A 654 -15.56 -18.76 0.37
C MET A 654 -14.95 -18.08 -0.86
N LEU A 655 -15.77 -17.51 -1.76
CA LEU A 655 -15.27 -16.72 -2.89
C LEU A 655 -14.54 -15.45 -2.42
N LEU A 656 -15.06 -14.72 -1.42
CA LEU A 656 -14.35 -13.58 -0.81
C LEU A 656 -13.02 -14.02 -0.15
N TYR A 657 -13.01 -15.18 0.50
CA TYR A 657 -11.81 -15.72 1.13
C TYR A 657 -10.75 -16.05 0.08
N GLU A 658 -11.11 -16.72 -1.02
CA GLU A 658 -10.18 -17.03 -2.10
C GLU A 658 -9.69 -15.78 -2.85
N LEU A 659 -10.56 -14.79 -3.08
CA LEU A 659 -10.20 -13.49 -3.68
C LEU A 659 -9.09 -12.78 -2.90
N LYS A 660 -9.11 -12.86 -1.56
CA LYS A 660 -8.19 -12.12 -0.69
C LYS A 660 -7.03 -12.96 -0.13
N PHE A 661 -7.20 -14.26 0.03
CA PHE A 661 -6.28 -15.14 0.75
C PHE A 661 -5.94 -16.45 0.01
N GLY A 662 -6.51 -16.67 -1.19
CA GLY A 662 -6.30 -17.87 -1.99
C GLY A 662 -4.90 -17.97 -2.60
N ASP A 663 -4.74 -18.93 -3.51
CA ASP A 663 -3.46 -19.30 -4.13
C ASP A 663 -2.89 -18.28 -5.15
N GLY A 664 -3.61 -17.19 -5.42
CA GLY A 664 -3.28 -16.20 -6.45
C GLY A 664 -3.42 -16.71 -7.90
N CYS A 665 -3.81 -17.97 -8.10
CA CYS A 665 -4.09 -18.59 -9.39
C CYS A 665 -5.60 -18.76 -9.63
N GLY A 666 -6.43 -18.57 -8.60
CA GLY A 666 -7.88 -18.60 -8.66
C GLY A 666 -8.48 -20.01 -8.62
N SER A 667 -7.71 -21.06 -8.28
CA SER A 667 -8.19 -22.43 -8.41
C SER A 667 -9.30 -22.78 -7.41
N GLY A 668 -9.16 -22.33 -6.15
CA GLY A 668 -10.21 -22.47 -5.14
C GLY A 668 -11.45 -21.66 -5.49
N PHE A 669 -11.27 -20.45 -6.01
CA PHE A 669 -12.36 -19.56 -6.44
C PHE A 669 -13.20 -20.19 -7.56
N ASP A 670 -12.56 -20.68 -8.63
CA ASP A 670 -13.24 -21.37 -9.74
C ASP A 670 -13.90 -22.69 -9.29
N ALA A 671 -13.30 -23.41 -8.33
CA ALA A 671 -13.92 -24.59 -7.72
C ALA A 671 -15.21 -24.25 -6.96
N HIS A 672 -15.24 -23.16 -6.18
CA HIS A 672 -16.45 -22.71 -5.48
C HIS A 672 -17.54 -22.20 -6.43
N LEU A 673 -17.17 -21.53 -7.53
CA LEU A 673 -18.12 -21.17 -8.60
C LEU A 673 -18.75 -22.40 -9.26
N ARG A 674 -17.96 -23.44 -9.54
CA ARG A 674 -18.47 -24.73 -10.05
C ARG A 674 -19.38 -25.41 -9.02
N GLY A 675 -19.01 -25.41 -7.74
CA GLY A 675 -19.85 -25.90 -6.65
C GLY A 675 -21.22 -25.23 -6.61
N ALA A 676 -21.24 -23.89 -6.60
CA ALA A 676 -22.47 -23.10 -6.66
C ALA A 676 -23.32 -23.42 -7.90
N THR A 677 -22.68 -23.60 -9.06
CA THR A 677 -23.32 -24.01 -10.32
C THR A 677 -24.00 -25.38 -10.19
N SER A 678 -23.30 -26.39 -9.68
CA SER A 678 -23.84 -27.74 -9.49
C SER A 678 -25.01 -27.78 -8.49
N ILE A 679 -24.93 -27.01 -7.40
CA ILE A 679 -25.98 -26.93 -6.38
C ILE A 679 -27.27 -26.35 -6.96
N LEU A 680 -27.16 -25.31 -7.80
CA LEU A 680 -28.33 -24.74 -8.49
C LEU A 680 -28.89 -25.67 -9.55
N LEU A 681 -28.06 -26.42 -10.28
CA LEU A 681 -28.54 -27.40 -11.27
C LEU A 681 -29.45 -28.46 -10.64
N GLY A 682 -29.07 -29.05 -9.50
CA GLY A 682 -29.94 -30.01 -8.78
C GLY A 682 -31.25 -29.39 -8.29
N LYS A 683 -31.23 -28.11 -7.90
CA LYS A 683 -32.44 -27.34 -7.53
C LYS A 683 -33.34 -26.96 -8.70
N LEU A 684 -32.80 -26.84 -9.91
CA LEU A 684 -33.59 -26.60 -11.12
C LEU A 684 -34.22 -27.90 -11.63
N GLN A 685 -33.48 -29.00 -11.62
CA GLN A 685 -33.94 -30.32 -12.04
C GLN A 685 -35.15 -30.80 -11.23
N THR A 686 -35.13 -30.67 -9.89
CA THR A 686 -36.27 -31.04 -9.02
C THR A 686 -37.54 -30.23 -9.27
N ARG A 687 -37.44 -29.05 -9.91
CA ARG A 687 -38.57 -28.17 -10.21
C ARG A 687 -39.01 -28.20 -11.67
N LEU A 688 -38.43 -29.08 -12.49
CA LEU A 688 -38.66 -29.18 -13.94
C LEU A 688 -38.40 -27.86 -14.70
N SER A 689 -37.59 -26.95 -14.13
CA SER A 689 -37.21 -25.68 -14.77
C SER A 689 -35.86 -25.79 -15.46
N SER A 690 -35.75 -25.24 -16.66
CA SER A 690 -34.48 -25.07 -17.37
C SER A 690 -33.78 -23.73 -17.08
N THR A 691 -34.40 -22.83 -16.30
CA THR A 691 -33.92 -21.46 -16.04
C THR A 691 -34.07 -21.03 -14.59
N ILE A 692 -33.18 -20.16 -14.13
CA ILE A 692 -33.30 -19.46 -12.84
C ILE A 692 -34.37 -18.36 -12.98
N ASP A 693 -35.55 -18.63 -12.44
CA ASP A 693 -36.63 -17.66 -12.22
C ASP A 693 -36.59 -17.18 -10.76
N ALA A 694 -36.74 -15.87 -10.56
CA ALA A 694 -36.69 -15.24 -9.24
C ALA A 694 -37.80 -15.75 -8.29
N GLU A 695 -39.00 -16.03 -8.82
CA GLU A 695 -40.14 -16.47 -8.00
C GLU A 695 -39.89 -17.79 -7.27
N ASN A 696 -38.97 -18.61 -7.79
CA ASN A 696 -38.58 -19.88 -7.18
C ASN A 696 -37.74 -19.72 -5.89
N PHE A 697 -37.19 -18.55 -5.61
CA PHE A 697 -36.26 -18.30 -4.50
C PHE A 697 -36.83 -17.27 -3.51
N CYS A 698 -36.40 -17.30 -2.25
CA CYS A 698 -36.71 -16.22 -1.31
C CYS A 698 -35.85 -14.97 -1.59
N PRO A 699 -36.30 -13.75 -1.24
CA PRO A 699 -35.52 -12.51 -1.38
C PRO A 699 -34.06 -12.58 -0.89
N VAL A 700 -33.80 -13.24 0.24
CA VAL A 700 -32.44 -13.44 0.77
C VAL A 700 -31.58 -14.29 -0.17
N SER A 701 -32.13 -15.38 -0.71
CA SER A 701 -31.43 -16.18 -1.74
C SER A 701 -31.20 -15.35 -3.00
N CYS A 702 -32.20 -14.60 -3.46
CA CYS A 702 -32.08 -13.72 -4.63
C CYS A 702 -30.93 -12.71 -4.48
N ARG A 703 -30.75 -12.13 -3.28
CA ARG A 703 -29.66 -11.18 -3.00
C ARG A 703 -28.29 -11.83 -3.18
N ILE A 704 -28.10 -13.03 -2.63
CA ILE A 704 -26.82 -13.73 -2.70
C ILE A 704 -26.57 -14.28 -4.12
N LEU A 705 -27.62 -14.70 -4.85
CA LEU A 705 -27.51 -15.08 -6.27
C LEU A 705 -27.01 -13.93 -7.15
N VAL A 706 -27.41 -12.68 -6.89
CA VAL A 706 -26.86 -11.50 -7.57
C VAL A 706 -25.39 -11.28 -7.24
N TRP A 707 -24.96 -11.49 -5.98
CA TRP A 707 -23.56 -11.38 -5.60
C TRP A 707 -22.68 -12.47 -6.25
N LEU A 708 -23.16 -13.72 -6.29
CA LEU A 708 -22.51 -14.83 -6.99
C LEU A 708 -22.42 -14.57 -8.50
N SER A 709 -23.49 -14.02 -9.11
CA SER A 709 -23.49 -13.58 -10.51
C SER A 709 -22.43 -12.50 -10.79
N HIS A 710 -22.28 -11.52 -9.90
CA HIS A 710 -21.27 -10.46 -10.05
C HIS A 710 -19.83 -10.99 -9.90
N ALA A 711 -19.60 -11.92 -8.97
CA ALA A 711 -18.30 -12.58 -8.77
C ALA A 711 -17.92 -13.45 -9.99
N ASP A 712 -18.82 -14.32 -10.45
CA ASP A 712 -18.64 -15.14 -11.65
C ASP A 712 -18.47 -14.29 -12.92
N GLY A 713 -19.15 -13.15 -13.01
CA GLY A 713 -19.05 -12.23 -14.16
C GLY A 713 -17.72 -11.49 -14.21
N GLY A 714 -17.13 -11.17 -13.05
CA GLY A 714 -15.76 -10.64 -12.96
C GLY A 714 -14.68 -11.68 -13.28
N ALA A 715 -14.95 -12.96 -13.02
CA ALA A 715 -14.03 -14.07 -13.26
C ALA A 715 -13.70 -14.25 -14.75
N VAL A 716 -14.70 -14.17 -15.63
CA VAL A 716 -14.57 -14.57 -17.05
C VAL A 716 -13.49 -13.77 -17.80
N LEU A 717 -13.34 -12.49 -17.50
CA LEU A 717 -12.31 -11.64 -18.11
C LEU A 717 -10.87 -12.04 -17.73
N ASN A 718 -10.71 -12.90 -16.72
CA ASN A 718 -9.45 -13.50 -16.28
C ASN A 718 -9.29 -14.96 -16.74
N GLY A 719 -10.24 -15.50 -17.52
CA GLY A 719 -10.16 -16.82 -18.16
C GLY A 719 -10.76 -17.99 -17.37
N PHE A 720 -11.43 -17.75 -16.24
CA PHE A 720 -12.08 -18.75 -15.39
C PHE A 720 -13.51 -18.33 -14.97
N GLY A 721 -14.27 -19.20 -14.31
CA GLY A 721 -15.68 -18.97 -14.02
C GLY A 721 -16.58 -18.94 -15.29
N GLY A 722 -17.69 -18.21 -15.20
CA GLY A 722 -18.71 -18.08 -16.25
C GLY A 722 -19.78 -19.18 -16.21
N ALA A 723 -19.56 -20.26 -15.46
CA ALA A 723 -20.48 -21.38 -15.35
C ALA A 723 -21.79 -20.99 -14.63
N PHE A 724 -21.71 -20.15 -13.59
CA PHE A 724 -22.87 -19.72 -12.82
C PHE A 724 -23.77 -18.79 -13.66
N ASN A 725 -23.18 -17.80 -14.34
CA ASN A 725 -23.92 -16.92 -15.25
C ASN A 725 -24.40 -17.63 -16.51
N SER A 726 -23.80 -18.76 -16.90
CA SER A 726 -24.36 -19.60 -17.96
C SER A 726 -25.74 -20.16 -17.57
N LEU A 727 -25.97 -20.54 -16.31
CA LEU A 727 -27.30 -20.97 -15.83
C LEU A 727 -28.35 -19.85 -15.84
N LEU A 728 -27.92 -18.60 -15.62
CA LEU A 728 -28.76 -17.41 -15.81
C LEU A 728 -29.11 -17.17 -17.31
N GLY A 729 -28.59 -18.00 -18.21
CA GLY A 729 -28.92 -18.12 -19.62
C GLY A 729 -29.80 -19.29 -20.03
N GLY A 730 -30.22 -20.13 -19.08
CA GLY A 730 -30.84 -21.41 -19.38
C GLY A 730 -29.88 -22.41 -20.06
N THR A 731 -30.41 -23.27 -20.92
CA THR A 731 -29.66 -24.38 -21.53
C THR A 731 -28.89 -24.02 -22.81
N SER A 732 -29.01 -22.78 -23.30
CA SER A 732 -28.34 -22.34 -24.54
C SER A 732 -26.99 -21.68 -24.24
N TYR A 733 -25.93 -22.21 -24.85
CA TYR A 733 -24.62 -21.55 -24.90
C TYR A 733 -24.54 -20.44 -25.96
N ALA A 734 -25.55 -20.27 -26.81
CA ALA A 734 -25.55 -19.29 -27.89
C ALA A 734 -26.06 -17.91 -27.41
N MET A 735 -25.22 -16.88 -27.54
CA MET A 735 -25.56 -15.49 -27.21
C MET A 735 -26.37 -14.83 -28.35
N THR A 736 -27.62 -15.25 -28.54
CA THR A 736 -28.55 -14.57 -29.45
C THR A 736 -29.01 -13.23 -28.84
N GLU A 737 -29.56 -12.33 -29.66
CA GLU A 737 -30.12 -11.03 -29.22
C GLU A 737 -31.21 -11.23 -28.15
N THR A 738 -32.13 -12.16 -28.39
CA THR A 738 -33.20 -12.54 -27.45
C THR A 738 -32.64 -13.04 -26.12
N GLU A 739 -31.56 -13.84 -26.16
CA GLU A 739 -30.96 -14.42 -24.96
C GLU A 739 -30.17 -13.36 -24.17
N GLY A 740 -29.50 -12.42 -24.85
CA GLY A 740 -28.86 -11.26 -24.22
C GLY A 740 -29.83 -10.40 -23.41
N GLN A 741 -31.01 -10.08 -23.97
CA GLN A 741 -32.04 -9.33 -23.24
C GLN A 741 -32.67 -10.18 -22.11
N ALA A 742 -32.91 -11.47 -22.33
CA ALA A 742 -33.49 -12.35 -21.31
C ALA A 742 -32.56 -12.55 -20.09
N ARG A 743 -31.24 -12.54 -20.28
CA ARG A 743 -30.24 -12.51 -19.17
C ARG A 743 -30.37 -11.24 -18.33
N LEU A 744 -30.45 -10.08 -18.99
CA LEU A 744 -30.65 -8.78 -18.31
C LEU A 744 -31.98 -8.73 -17.56
N GLU A 745 -33.05 -9.32 -18.10
CA GLU A 745 -34.34 -9.42 -17.42
C GLU A 745 -34.29 -10.36 -16.21
N ARG A 746 -33.76 -11.57 -16.34
CA ARG A 746 -33.69 -12.53 -15.22
C ARG A 746 -32.84 -12.01 -14.05
N ILE A 747 -31.70 -11.34 -14.31
CA ILE A 747 -30.92 -10.73 -13.22
C ILE A 747 -31.62 -9.53 -12.58
N ARG A 748 -32.36 -8.73 -13.37
CA ARG A 748 -33.17 -7.61 -12.85
C ARG A 748 -34.28 -8.11 -11.95
N ASN A 749 -34.98 -9.18 -12.34
CA ASN A 749 -36.08 -9.74 -11.56
C ASN A 749 -35.56 -10.34 -10.23
N LEU A 750 -34.40 -11.01 -10.25
CA LEU A 750 -33.69 -11.43 -9.03
C LEU A 750 -33.33 -10.22 -8.14
N GLN A 751 -32.75 -9.16 -8.71
CA GLN A 751 -32.36 -7.97 -7.95
C GLN A 751 -33.58 -7.21 -7.39
N GLN A 752 -34.67 -7.08 -8.14
CA GLN A 752 -35.92 -6.48 -7.67
C GLN A 752 -36.51 -7.28 -6.50
N ARG A 753 -36.64 -8.61 -6.64
CA ARG A 753 -37.11 -9.48 -5.55
C ARG A 753 -36.18 -9.44 -4.33
N SER A 754 -34.87 -9.29 -4.54
CA SER A 754 -33.89 -9.15 -3.46
C SER A 754 -34.01 -7.85 -2.64
N ALA A 755 -34.77 -6.85 -3.09
CA ALA A 755 -35.02 -5.62 -2.34
C ALA A 755 -35.67 -5.93 -0.97
N LEU A 756 -36.51 -6.96 -0.89
CA LEU A 756 -37.17 -7.37 0.35
C LEU A 756 -36.27 -8.14 1.32
N ALA A 757 -35.03 -8.52 0.94
CA ALA A 757 -34.17 -9.42 1.74
C ALA A 757 -33.90 -8.92 3.18
N ASN A 758 -33.78 -7.61 3.38
CA ASN A 758 -33.63 -7.02 4.72
C ASN A 758 -34.95 -6.98 5.48
N TYR A 759 -36.07 -6.72 4.80
CA TYR A 759 -37.38 -6.74 5.45
C TYR A 759 -37.82 -8.17 5.83
N ASP A 760 -37.45 -9.19 5.04
CA ASP A 760 -37.68 -10.61 5.38
C ASP A 760 -36.93 -11.04 6.66
N LEU A 761 -35.68 -10.58 6.84
CA LEU A 761 -34.80 -11.01 7.94
C LEU A 761 -35.02 -10.24 9.25
N TRP A 762 -35.39 -8.96 9.18
CA TRP A 762 -35.60 -8.11 10.35
C TRP A 762 -37.08 -7.76 10.60
N GLY A 763 -37.97 -7.97 9.64
CA GLY A 763 -39.40 -7.67 9.74
C GLY A 763 -39.66 -6.22 10.16
N ARG A 764 -40.57 -6.05 11.14
CA ARG A 764 -40.90 -4.74 11.71
C ARG A 764 -39.74 -4.07 12.50
N SER A 765 -38.63 -4.77 12.73
CA SER A 765 -37.43 -4.15 13.32
C SER A 765 -36.52 -3.48 12.28
N TYR A 766 -36.79 -3.65 10.98
CA TYR A 766 -36.01 -2.98 9.93
C TYR A 766 -36.27 -1.46 9.93
N PRO A 767 -35.24 -0.60 10.05
CA PRO A 767 -35.43 0.84 10.13
C PRO A 767 -36.12 1.41 8.89
N GLN A 768 -37.09 2.30 9.09
CA GLN A 768 -37.83 2.91 7.99
C GLN A 768 -36.94 3.82 7.11
N THR A 769 -35.87 4.38 7.68
CA THR A 769 -34.83 5.12 6.93
C THR A 769 -34.06 4.21 5.97
N GLU A 770 -33.64 3.02 6.42
CA GLU A 770 -32.96 2.01 5.61
C GLU A 770 -33.87 1.48 4.48
N LEU A 771 -35.16 1.30 4.76
CA LEU A 771 -36.15 0.89 3.77
C LEU A 771 -36.39 1.98 2.70
N LEU A 772 -36.34 3.26 3.08
CA LEU A 772 -36.37 4.39 2.13
C LEU A 772 -35.07 4.49 1.32
N GLU A 773 -33.90 4.24 1.94
CA GLU A 773 -32.62 4.14 1.22
C GLU A 773 -32.62 2.99 0.21
N ASP A 774 -33.19 1.82 0.54
CA ASP A 774 -33.31 0.68 -0.38
C ASP A 774 -34.18 1.02 -1.59
N LEU A 775 -35.30 1.74 -1.39
CA LEU A 775 -36.16 2.21 -2.47
C LEU A 775 -35.44 3.25 -3.35
N GLN A 776 -34.74 4.23 -2.76
CA GLN A 776 -33.94 5.21 -3.48
C GLN A 776 -32.80 4.55 -4.28
N CYS A 777 -32.19 3.50 -3.74
CA CYS A 777 -31.11 2.75 -4.38
C CYS A 777 -31.60 1.64 -5.33
N GLY A 778 -32.91 1.43 -5.49
CA GLY A 778 -33.47 0.30 -6.24
C GLY A 778 -33.01 0.25 -7.70
N SER A 779 -33.18 1.35 -8.43
CA SER A 779 -32.76 1.47 -9.84
C SER A 779 -31.24 1.33 -10.01
N LEU A 780 -30.46 1.87 -9.07
CA LEU A 780 -29.00 1.78 -9.07
C LEU A 780 -28.51 0.35 -8.78
N SER A 781 -29.18 -0.35 -7.88
CA SER A 781 -28.90 -1.76 -7.56
C SER A 781 -29.18 -2.67 -8.76
N CYS A 782 -30.28 -2.42 -9.48
CA CYS A 782 -30.58 -3.13 -10.73
C CYS A 782 -29.52 -2.88 -11.80
N LEU A 783 -28.97 -1.66 -11.89
CA LEU A 783 -27.86 -1.35 -12.80
C LEU A 783 -26.56 -2.09 -12.42
N ASP A 784 -26.15 -2.18 -11.15
CA ASP A 784 -24.94 -2.94 -10.76
C ASP A 784 -25.11 -4.45 -11.00
N ALA A 785 -26.33 -4.98 -10.80
CA ALA A 785 -26.68 -6.37 -11.10
C ALA A 785 -26.63 -6.67 -12.61
N GLU A 786 -27.18 -5.78 -13.45
CA GLU A 786 -27.09 -5.89 -14.91
C GLU A 786 -25.66 -5.66 -15.42
N CYS A 787 -24.85 -4.80 -14.78
CA CYS A 787 -23.41 -4.70 -15.06
C CYS A 787 -22.69 -6.03 -14.78
N GLY A 788 -23.13 -6.82 -13.79
CA GLY A 788 -22.67 -8.20 -13.57
C GLY A 788 -22.90 -9.10 -14.78
N GLN A 789 -24.10 -9.08 -15.37
CA GLN A 789 -24.39 -9.81 -16.62
C GLN A 789 -23.60 -9.27 -17.81
N LEU A 790 -23.49 -7.95 -17.98
CA LEU A 790 -22.71 -7.39 -19.09
C LEU A 790 -21.22 -7.78 -19.00
N LYS A 791 -20.63 -7.83 -17.80
CA LYS A 791 -19.26 -8.37 -17.60
C LYS A 791 -19.14 -9.81 -18.10
N PHE A 792 -20.08 -10.68 -17.69
CA PHE A 792 -20.14 -12.06 -18.18
C PHE A 792 -20.26 -12.12 -19.71
N MET A 793 -21.19 -11.37 -20.30
CA MET A 793 -21.44 -11.38 -21.74
C MET A 793 -20.24 -10.89 -22.55
N VAL A 794 -19.58 -9.82 -22.10
CA VAL A 794 -18.36 -9.27 -22.72
C VAL A 794 -17.17 -10.23 -22.55
N GLY A 795 -17.01 -10.86 -21.39
CA GLY A 795 -15.98 -11.87 -21.15
C GLY A 795 -16.19 -13.16 -21.93
N ALA A 796 -17.44 -13.60 -22.09
CA ALA A 796 -17.80 -14.76 -22.90
C ALA A 796 -17.54 -14.50 -24.39
N LEU A 797 -17.86 -13.31 -24.89
CA LEU A 797 -17.51 -12.86 -26.24
C LEU A 797 -15.98 -12.86 -26.45
N ALA A 798 -15.23 -12.24 -25.54
CA ALA A 798 -13.76 -12.24 -25.60
C ALA A 798 -13.16 -13.65 -25.57
N SER A 799 -13.75 -14.55 -24.77
CA SER A 799 -13.32 -15.95 -24.67
C SER A 799 -13.62 -16.76 -25.93
N ALA A 800 -14.70 -16.44 -26.65
CA ALA A 800 -15.05 -17.07 -27.92
C ALA A 800 -14.16 -16.56 -29.06
N GLU A 801 -14.04 -15.23 -29.22
CA GLU A 801 -13.19 -14.60 -30.24
C GLU A 801 -11.68 -14.89 -30.08
N TYR A 802 -11.25 -15.40 -28.92
CA TYR A 802 -9.88 -15.89 -28.69
C TYR A 802 -9.69 -17.39 -28.99
N ARG A 803 -10.77 -18.19 -28.99
CA ARG A 803 -10.72 -19.66 -29.14
C ARG A 803 -11.08 -20.15 -30.53
N ASP A 804 -12.03 -19.48 -31.18
CA ASP A 804 -12.65 -19.97 -32.40
C ASP A 804 -12.22 -19.07 -33.58
N ASP A 805 -11.71 -19.66 -34.67
CA ASP A 805 -11.35 -18.96 -35.92
C ASP A 805 -12.59 -18.43 -36.72
N THR A 806 -13.72 -18.18 -36.05
CA THR A 806 -15.01 -17.87 -36.68
C THR A 806 -15.54 -16.49 -36.29
N SER A 807 -16.38 -15.90 -37.14
CA SER A 807 -16.94 -14.56 -36.87
C SER A 807 -18.13 -14.61 -35.90
N HIS A 808 -17.93 -14.11 -34.69
CA HIS A 808 -18.97 -14.00 -33.64
C HIS A 808 -19.91 -12.78 -33.81
N GLU A 809 -20.16 -12.34 -35.05
CA GLU A 809 -20.92 -11.12 -35.38
C GLU A 809 -22.34 -11.09 -34.74
N SER A 810 -23.00 -12.24 -34.62
CA SER A 810 -24.30 -12.34 -33.93
C SER A 810 -24.20 -12.10 -32.42
N TRP A 811 -23.11 -12.55 -31.79
CA TRP A 811 -22.83 -12.30 -30.37
C TRP A 811 -22.42 -10.84 -30.16
N ARG A 812 -21.56 -10.28 -31.02
CA ARG A 812 -21.19 -8.86 -30.99
C ARG A 812 -22.41 -7.95 -31.00
N ARG A 813 -23.39 -8.25 -31.86
CA ARG A 813 -24.67 -7.56 -31.92
C ARG A 813 -25.48 -7.70 -30.63
N SER A 814 -25.72 -8.94 -30.17
CA SER A 814 -26.42 -9.22 -28.90
C SER A 814 -25.81 -8.45 -27.71
N VAL A 815 -24.49 -8.39 -27.61
CA VAL A 815 -23.79 -7.65 -26.54
C VAL A 815 -23.92 -6.12 -26.72
N ALA A 816 -23.87 -5.59 -27.95
CA ALA A 816 -24.12 -4.18 -28.22
C ALA A 816 -25.56 -3.76 -27.85
N ASP A 817 -26.55 -4.57 -28.25
CA ASP A 817 -27.97 -4.31 -27.98
C ASP A 817 -28.30 -4.46 -26.49
N ALA A 818 -27.62 -5.38 -25.79
CA ALA A 818 -27.66 -5.49 -24.34
C ALA A 818 -27.09 -4.23 -23.66
N ILE A 819 -25.89 -3.78 -24.04
CA ILE A 819 -25.27 -2.54 -23.53
C ILE A 819 -26.18 -1.33 -23.77
N GLN A 820 -26.75 -1.20 -24.97
CA GLN A 820 -27.63 -0.08 -25.33
C GLN A 820 -28.98 -0.15 -24.60
N SER A 821 -29.52 -1.35 -24.33
CA SER A 821 -30.68 -1.59 -23.47
C SER A 821 -30.43 -1.10 -22.04
N VAL A 822 -29.28 -1.44 -21.45
CA VAL A 822 -28.87 -0.93 -20.12
C VAL A 822 -28.71 0.59 -20.15
N ARG A 823 -27.97 1.13 -21.13
CA ARG A 823 -27.76 2.58 -21.29
C ARG A 823 -29.07 3.36 -21.41
N GLY A 824 -30.02 2.84 -22.18
CA GLY A 824 -31.33 3.46 -22.38
C GLY A 824 -32.19 3.47 -21.12
N ARG A 825 -32.25 2.34 -20.40
CA ARG A 825 -33.08 2.18 -19.19
C ARG A 825 -32.54 2.96 -17.99
N TYR A 826 -31.22 3.13 -17.87
CA TYR A 826 -30.58 3.87 -16.77
C TYR A 826 -30.00 5.23 -17.21
N ARG A 827 -30.45 5.77 -18.35
CA ARG A 827 -29.94 7.00 -18.98
C ARG A 827 -29.78 8.18 -18.01
N GLU A 828 -30.71 8.31 -17.06
CA GLU A 828 -30.76 9.42 -16.10
C GLU A 828 -29.62 9.31 -15.08
N LEU A 829 -29.41 8.11 -14.49
CA LEU A 829 -28.30 7.80 -13.60
C LEU A 829 -26.94 8.03 -14.28
N VAL A 830 -26.80 7.56 -15.53
CA VAL A 830 -25.59 7.79 -16.35
C VAL A 830 -25.37 9.30 -16.55
N SER A 831 -26.38 10.03 -17.05
CA SER A 831 -26.27 11.45 -17.41
C SER A 831 -25.99 12.40 -16.24
N VAL A 832 -26.38 12.02 -15.03
CA VAL A 832 -26.26 12.86 -13.82
C VAL A 832 -25.02 12.54 -12.99
N SER A 833 -24.42 11.35 -13.16
CA SER A 833 -23.29 10.84 -12.37
C SER A 833 -22.13 11.84 -12.19
N ASN A 834 -21.57 12.36 -13.30
CA ASN A 834 -20.50 13.35 -13.29
C ASN A 834 -20.96 14.76 -12.86
N ARG A 835 -22.27 15.02 -12.79
CA ARG A 835 -22.87 16.32 -12.41
C ARG A 835 -23.14 16.46 -10.90
N LEU A 836 -23.22 15.36 -10.17
CA LEU A 836 -23.40 15.38 -8.71
C LEU A 836 -22.05 15.61 -8.03
N GLU A 837 -22.01 16.60 -7.13
CA GLU A 837 -20.95 16.73 -6.12
C GLU A 837 -21.27 15.82 -4.92
N LEU A 838 -20.27 15.48 -4.10
CA LEU A 838 -20.46 14.62 -2.94
C LEU A 838 -21.03 15.44 -1.74
N PRO A 839 -22.19 15.07 -1.16
CA PRO A 839 -22.69 15.68 0.08
C PRO A 839 -21.79 15.40 1.29
N ASP A 840 -21.90 16.24 2.33
CA ASP A 840 -21.07 16.15 3.53
C ASP A 840 -21.24 14.82 4.28
N ASP A 841 -22.48 14.38 4.55
CA ASP A 841 -22.82 13.15 5.27
C ASP A 841 -24.11 12.45 4.78
N GLY A 842 -24.54 11.41 5.51
CA GLY A 842 -25.89 10.83 5.39
C GLY A 842 -26.18 9.96 4.15
N PRO A 843 -27.46 9.64 3.89
CA PRO A 843 -27.88 8.69 2.86
C PRO A 843 -27.59 9.18 1.43
N HIS A 844 -27.75 10.47 1.17
CA HIS A 844 -27.47 11.05 -0.15
C HIS A 844 -25.98 10.93 -0.51
N ARG A 845 -25.07 11.03 0.48
CA ARG A 845 -23.65 10.77 0.29
C ARG A 845 -23.36 9.32 -0.08
N ARG A 846 -23.97 8.36 0.62
CA ARG A 846 -23.86 6.92 0.28
C ARG A 846 -24.30 6.66 -1.16
N PHE A 847 -25.46 7.21 -1.54
CA PHE A 847 -26.00 7.09 -2.91
C PHE A 847 -25.05 7.65 -3.98
N VAL A 848 -24.47 8.84 -3.77
CA VAL A 848 -23.53 9.44 -4.73
C VAL A 848 -22.23 8.61 -4.86
N MET A 849 -21.69 8.09 -3.75
CA MET A 849 -20.51 7.21 -3.78
C MET A 849 -20.76 5.91 -4.57
N GLU A 850 -21.92 5.29 -4.35
CA GLU A 850 -22.29 4.05 -5.04
C GLU A 850 -22.57 4.33 -6.53
N LEU A 851 -23.25 5.43 -6.86
CA LEU A 851 -23.50 5.87 -8.24
C LEU A 851 -22.19 6.10 -8.99
N GLN A 852 -21.23 6.82 -8.40
CA GLN A 852 -19.91 7.05 -9.00
C GLN A 852 -19.16 5.72 -9.27
N THR A 853 -19.31 4.74 -8.38
CA THR A 853 -18.68 3.41 -8.50
C THR A 853 -19.34 2.57 -9.60
N VAL A 854 -20.67 2.43 -9.58
CA VAL A 854 -21.45 1.63 -10.54
C VAL A 854 -21.39 2.22 -11.96
N ILE A 855 -21.42 3.55 -12.10
CA ILE A 855 -21.33 4.19 -13.43
C ILE A 855 -19.90 4.10 -13.99
N SER A 856 -18.85 4.19 -13.17
CA SER A 856 -17.48 3.89 -13.60
C SER A 856 -17.35 2.44 -14.09
N CYS A 857 -17.96 1.49 -13.36
CA CYS A 857 -18.04 0.08 -13.74
C CYS A 857 -18.76 -0.12 -15.09
N PHE A 858 -19.92 0.53 -15.29
CA PHE A 858 -20.66 0.50 -16.56
C PHE A 858 -19.82 1.03 -17.73
N HIS A 859 -19.18 2.19 -17.58
CA HIS A 859 -18.32 2.75 -18.62
C HIS A 859 -17.10 1.85 -18.91
N ALA A 860 -16.50 1.23 -17.90
CA ALA A 860 -15.39 0.29 -18.12
C ALA A 860 -15.81 -0.93 -18.95
N ILE A 861 -17.02 -1.49 -18.71
CA ILE A 861 -17.59 -2.58 -19.52
C ILE A 861 -17.75 -2.15 -20.99
N VAL A 862 -18.23 -0.92 -21.25
CA VAL A 862 -18.34 -0.37 -22.60
C VAL A 862 -16.97 -0.23 -23.27
N VAL A 863 -15.93 0.27 -22.58
CA VAL A 863 -14.57 0.35 -23.14
C VAL A 863 -14.03 -1.05 -23.48
N CYS A 864 -14.22 -2.04 -22.61
CA CYS A 864 -13.83 -3.42 -22.86
C CYS A 864 -14.53 -4.02 -24.08
N PHE A 865 -15.86 -3.88 -24.18
CA PHE A 865 -16.63 -4.34 -25.34
C PHE A 865 -16.13 -3.71 -26.65
N LEU A 866 -16.01 -2.38 -26.68
CA LEU A 866 -15.52 -1.65 -27.85
C LEU A 866 -14.08 -2.04 -28.21
N ARG A 867 -13.23 -2.42 -27.23
CA ARG A 867 -11.86 -2.87 -27.48
C ARG A 867 -11.79 -4.29 -28.07
N ILE A 868 -12.76 -5.16 -27.76
CA ILE A 868 -12.88 -6.47 -28.40
C ILE A 868 -13.25 -6.28 -29.89
N ILE A 869 -14.36 -5.60 -30.18
CA ILE A 869 -14.88 -5.50 -31.55
C ILE A 869 -14.01 -4.66 -32.50
N HIS A 870 -13.23 -3.70 -31.99
CA HIS A 870 -12.26 -2.92 -32.78
C HIS A 870 -10.82 -3.47 -32.72
N GLY A 871 -10.59 -4.52 -31.92
CA GLY A 871 -9.28 -5.15 -31.73
C GLY A 871 -8.17 -4.15 -31.43
N ASN A 872 -7.02 -4.30 -32.11
CA ASN A 872 -5.85 -3.44 -31.92
C ASN A 872 -5.86 -2.13 -32.73
N GLY A 873 -7.01 -1.71 -33.27
CA GLY A 873 -7.15 -0.40 -33.90
C GLY A 873 -6.97 0.79 -32.93
N PRO A 874 -6.82 2.02 -33.44
CA PRO A 874 -6.87 3.23 -32.63
C PRO A 874 -8.23 3.39 -31.93
N MET A 875 -8.28 4.11 -30.80
CA MET A 875 -9.54 4.33 -30.09
C MET A 875 -10.57 5.05 -30.98
N VAL A 876 -11.82 4.57 -30.98
CA VAL A 876 -12.95 5.27 -31.62
C VAL A 876 -13.45 6.44 -30.75
N SER A 877 -14.30 7.31 -31.31
CA SER A 877 -14.89 8.44 -30.58
C SER A 877 -15.61 8.01 -29.30
N GLU A 878 -16.44 6.97 -29.36
CA GLU A 878 -17.18 6.47 -28.20
C GLU A 878 -16.25 5.93 -27.10
N GLN A 879 -15.15 5.25 -27.46
CA GLN A 879 -14.13 4.82 -26.50
C GLN A 879 -13.44 6.02 -25.82
N ARG A 880 -13.12 7.07 -26.59
CA ARG A 880 -12.54 8.31 -26.04
C ARG A 880 -13.47 8.98 -25.03
N GLU A 881 -14.73 9.23 -25.40
CA GLU A 881 -15.67 9.90 -24.48
C GLU A 881 -15.96 9.02 -23.24
N THR A 882 -16.17 7.71 -23.43
CA THR A 882 -16.38 6.77 -22.32
C THR A 882 -15.18 6.75 -21.35
N MET A 883 -13.95 6.83 -21.86
CA MET A 883 -12.75 6.91 -21.03
C MET A 883 -12.63 8.26 -20.29
N LYS A 884 -13.06 9.39 -20.90
CA LYS A 884 -13.13 10.69 -20.21
C LYS A 884 -14.15 10.69 -19.08
N GLU A 885 -15.30 10.04 -19.24
CA GLU A 885 -16.30 9.91 -18.17
C GLU A 885 -15.72 9.17 -16.96
N ILE A 886 -15.02 8.05 -17.18
CA ILE A 886 -14.30 7.29 -16.13
C ILE A 886 -13.24 8.16 -15.45
N MET A 887 -12.40 8.86 -16.22
CA MET A 887 -11.35 9.72 -15.67
C MET A 887 -11.92 10.90 -14.86
N SER A 888 -13.07 11.43 -15.27
CA SER A 888 -13.77 12.50 -14.56
C SER A 888 -14.34 12.00 -13.22
N LEU A 889 -15.01 10.83 -13.22
CA LEU A 889 -15.50 10.19 -11.99
C LEU A 889 -14.35 9.85 -11.04
N ALA A 890 -13.27 9.26 -11.56
CA ALA A 890 -12.08 8.92 -10.77
C ALA A 890 -11.40 10.17 -10.16
N PHE A 891 -11.32 11.29 -10.90
CA PHE A 891 -10.80 12.55 -10.39
C PHE A 891 -11.68 13.13 -9.26
N LYS A 892 -13.01 13.19 -9.47
CA LYS A 892 -13.94 13.67 -8.43
C LYS A 892 -13.88 12.78 -7.18
N VAL A 893 -13.84 11.46 -7.34
CA VAL A 893 -13.75 10.53 -6.22
C VAL A 893 -12.42 10.62 -5.49
N HIS A 894 -11.28 10.80 -6.17
CA HIS A 894 -10.00 11.04 -5.48
C HIS A 894 -9.99 12.41 -4.76
N ARG A 895 -10.56 13.47 -5.37
CA ARG A 895 -10.74 14.79 -4.75
C ARG A 895 -11.58 14.73 -3.47
N ASP A 896 -12.66 13.94 -3.48
CA ASP A 896 -13.68 13.94 -2.40
C ASP A 896 -13.49 12.84 -1.35
N GLN A 897 -12.74 11.78 -1.67
CA GLN A 897 -12.64 10.56 -0.87
C GLN A 897 -11.21 9.98 -0.79
N GLY A 898 -10.24 10.63 -1.43
CA GLY A 898 -8.85 10.18 -1.53
C GLY A 898 -8.70 8.79 -2.16
N ASP A 899 -7.59 8.13 -1.85
CA ASP A 899 -7.27 6.78 -2.33
C ASP A 899 -8.31 5.74 -1.93
N SER A 900 -9.03 5.96 -0.81
CA SER A 900 -10.12 5.08 -0.36
C SER A 900 -11.30 5.03 -1.34
N GLY A 901 -11.58 6.14 -2.02
CA GLY A 901 -12.59 6.20 -3.07
C GLY A 901 -12.08 5.63 -4.38
N LEU A 902 -10.84 5.94 -4.74
CA LEU A 902 -10.23 5.43 -5.97
C LEU A 902 -10.13 3.89 -5.94
N ALA A 903 -9.81 3.30 -4.78
CA ALA A 903 -9.84 1.85 -4.58
C ALA A 903 -11.23 1.23 -4.77
N ARG A 904 -12.32 1.92 -4.40
CA ARG A 904 -13.70 1.47 -4.68
C ARG A 904 -13.99 1.45 -6.19
N ILE A 905 -13.65 2.52 -6.92
CA ILE A 905 -13.81 2.59 -8.38
C ILE A 905 -12.98 1.50 -9.09
N LEU A 906 -11.73 1.28 -8.66
CA LEU A 906 -10.82 0.30 -9.27
C LEU A 906 -11.14 -1.16 -8.91
N GLY A 907 -12.25 -1.44 -8.23
CA GLY A 907 -12.64 -2.79 -7.80
C GLY A 907 -11.85 -3.35 -6.62
N LEU A 908 -10.65 -2.83 -6.33
CA LEU A 908 -9.80 -3.20 -5.20
C LEU A 908 -10.46 -3.04 -3.80
N GLY A 909 -11.58 -2.31 -3.73
CA GLY A 909 -12.42 -2.16 -2.54
C GLY A 909 -13.68 -3.06 -2.49
N LYS A 910 -14.07 -3.73 -3.59
CA LYS A 910 -15.05 -4.83 -3.54
C LYS A 910 -14.24 -6.11 -3.34
N ILE A 911 -14.10 -6.51 -2.06
CA ILE A 911 -13.49 -7.77 -1.61
C ILE A 911 -14.15 -8.96 -2.31
#